data_AF-A0A427KQR1-F1
#
_entry.id   AF-A0A427KQR1-F1
#
_cell.length_a   1.000
_cell.length_b   1.000
_cell.length_c   1.000
_cell.angle_alpha   90.00
_cell.angle_beta   90.00
_cell.angle_gamma   90.00
#
_symmetry.space_group_name_H-M   'P 1'
#
loop_
_entity.id
_entity.type
_entity.pdbx_description
1 polymer ?
#
loop_
_entity_poly.entity_id
_entity_poly.type
_entity_poly.pdbx_seq_one_letter_code
_entity_poly.pdbx_strand_id
1 'polypeptide(L)'
;MRRLPGILLLTGATLVVIVALLVSGLRLVLPHLDSWRPQVLAKIESATGVPVDVSQVSASWQNFGPTLDARDISASLKDGGYLKIKRVTLALDVWQSLLHMRWQFRDLTFYQLQFLTNTPLSGGDNNQRLEANRLSDLFLRQFDHFDLRDSEVSFITLSGQRAELKIPQLTWLNGKERHRAEGQVNLSSLNGQHGVMQVRMDLRDDDGLLNNGKVWLQADDVDVKPWLGDWLQQNMQLETARFSLEGWMTLTKGVFASGDIWLKQGGASWQGESKQHQLSVDNLTAHVTKEKGGWQFAIPDTRITMDGKPWPRGALTLAWMPEQDVGGTNNKRSDELRIRATHLDLAAIEGLRSMAAKLSPDLGDVWLATQPGGEIDTLALDIPLQATEKTRFLATWKDLAWKQWKLLPGAENFSGKLEGSVENGRLTVEMHDAKMPYETVFRAPLEIEKGNAVLNWLRNDKGFQLDGRHIDVKAKAVHARGDFRYLKPEGEEPWLGILAGISTSDGSQAWRYFPENLMGKALVDYLSGAIQGGQADNATLVYGGNPHLFPYKHNEGQFQVLVPLHNATFAFQPGWPALKNLDIELNFLNDGLWMKSDSVALGGVTATNLTANIPDYSKEKLLIDADINGPGKAVGPYFDETPLKASLAATLEQLQLDGDVNARLHLDIPLDGEMTTAKGDVRLNNNSLYIKPLESTLKNLSGQFSFVNGNLKSEPLTARWFNQPVNIDFSTTEGEKAYQVAVNLDGNWQPSQMDVLPKPIQESVGGAAAWKGKVDIELPYHASAHYKVDLTGDLKNLSSQLPAPLDKQAGQALPVKLNVDGNLNSFELTGSAGGTNHFNSRWLLNRKLTLDKAIWTTDSRTTPPLPDHQGVELNLPPLDGAQWLALFQKGVGQNVDEAAQFPQTVTVRTPSLTLGGQQWNNLSIVSQPTANGSKVEAQGREINATLTMRDNAPWQAAIRYLYYNPATAGGKDQSTPASPLSNTSRVDFSGWPDLQLRCAECWLWGQKYGRIDGDFAIQGNTLSLTGGLVDTGFGRLTAAGEWVNNPGEQRTSLKGDIKGNKLDAAANFFGISTPLRGSSFDVDYDLHWRDAPWKPDEASLNGILKTRFGKGEIADVSTGRAGQILRLLSFDALLRKLRFDFSDTFSEGFYYDSIRSTAWIKDGVMHTDDTLVDGLEADIAMKGSVNLVRRELDMEAVVAPEISASVGVAAAFVVNPIVGAAVFAASKVLGPLWSKVSILRYRITGPVDKPQINEVLRQPRKDAQQ
;
A
#
# COMPACT_ATOMS: atom_id res chain seq x y z
N MET A 1 34.22 -2.16 149.52
CA MET A 1 33.10 -1.92 148.58
C MET A 1 31.74 -2.12 149.28
N ARG A 2 31.29 -1.14 150.08
CA ARG A 2 29.93 -1.10 150.68
C ARG A 2 29.30 0.31 150.75
N ARG A 3 29.97 1.33 150.19
CA ARG A 3 29.48 2.73 150.09
C ARG A 3 29.22 3.19 148.64
N LEU A 4 29.58 2.38 147.64
CA LEU A 4 29.38 2.68 146.21
C LEU A 4 27.90 2.74 145.78
N PRO A 5 26.98 1.89 146.28
CA PRO A 5 25.56 2.00 145.93
C PRO A 5 24.94 3.29 146.46
N GLY A 6 25.29 3.70 147.68
CA GLY A 6 24.79 4.93 148.30
C GLY A 6 25.31 6.19 147.60
N ILE A 7 26.58 6.20 147.17
CA ILE A 7 27.14 7.31 146.38
C ILE A 7 26.54 7.33 144.97
N LEU A 8 26.30 6.19 144.32
CA LEU A 8 25.63 6.11 143.01
C LEU A 8 24.14 6.52 143.08
N LEU A 9 23.45 6.22 144.17
CA LEU A 9 22.07 6.66 144.40
C LEU A 9 22.00 8.14 144.76
N LEU A 10 22.95 8.67 145.54
CA LEU A 10 23.05 10.09 145.82
C LEU A 10 23.48 10.87 144.57
N THR A 11 24.46 10.41 143.80
CA THR A 11 24.82 11.06 142.54
C THR A 11 23.69 10.92 141.52
N GLY A 12 23.01 9.78 141.44
CA GLY A 12 21.83 9.60 140.60
C GLY A 12 20.67 10.51 140.98
N ALA A 13 20.31 10.59 142.27
CA ALA A 13 19.25 11.48 142.76
C ALA A 13 19.64 12.96 142.63
N THR A 14 20.89 13.33 142.91
CA THR A 14 21.39 14.69 142.71
C THR A 14 21.38 15.05 141.22
N LEU A 15 21.73 14.12 140.34
CA LEU A 15 21.71 14.33 138.90
C LEU A 15 20.28 14.42 138.37
N VAL A 16 19.33 13.63 138.89
CA VAL A 16 17.90 13.78 138.56
C VAL A 16 17.35 15.13 139.05
N VAL A 17 17.71 15.59 140.25
CA VAL A 17 17.30 16.91 140.76
C VAL A 17 17.95 18.03 139.93
N ILE A 18 19.23 17.91 139.58
CA ILE A 18 19.92 18.86 138.69
C ILE A 18 19.26 18.90 137.31
N VAL A 19 18.93 17.73 136.73
CA VAL A 19 18.24 17.64 135.44
C VAL A 19 16.82 18.21 135.54
N ALA A 20 16.08 17.93 136.60
CA ALA A 20 14.74 18.50 136.82
C ALA A 20 14.78 20.02 137.01
N LEU A 21 15.77 20.55 137.74
CA LEU A 21 16.02 21.99 137.88
C LEU A 21 16.43 22.63 136.55
N LEU A 22 17.28 21.95 135.77
CA LEU A 22 17.68 22.39 134.43
C LEU A 22 16.49 22.40 133.47
N VAL A 23 15.63 21.38 133.49
CA VAL A 23 14.43 21.30 132.64
C VAL A 23 13.42 22.37 133.03
N SER A 24 13.16 22.58 134.32
CA SER A 24 12.31 23.66 134.81
C SER A 24 12.88 25.04 134.49
N GLY A 25 14.20 25.21 134.60
CA GLY A 25 14.93 26.42 134.21
C GLY A 25 14.82 26.70 132.71
N LEU A 26 15.07 25.70 131.86
CA LEU A 26 14.88 25.80 130.42
C LEU A 26 13.42 26.13 130.08
N ARG A 27 12.44 25.51 130.75
CA ARG A 27 11.01 25.77 130.49
C ARG A 27 10.60 27.22 130.80
N LEU A 28 11.25 27.88 131.76
CA LEU A 28 11.07 29.30 132.06
C LEU A 28 11.79 30.21 131.06
N VAL A 29 12.99 29.82 130.61
CA VAL A 29 13.87 30.63 129.75
C VAL A 29 13.50 30.55 128.27
N LEU A 30 13.12 29.37 127.77
CA LEU A 30 12.84 29.12 126.35
C LEU A 30 11.81 30.08 125.71
N PRO A 31 10.71 30.47 126.38
CA PRO A 31 9.79 31.46 125.83
C PRO A 31 10.40 32.85 125.60
N HIS A 32 11.52 33.17 126.27
CA HIS A 32 12.24 34.45 126.14
C HIS A 32 13.43 34.37 125.17
N LEU A 33 13.59 33.25 124.45
CA LEU A 33 14.76 32.98 123.61
C LEU A 33 14.92 33.96 122.44
N ASP A 34 13.85 34.60 121.99
CA ASP A 34 13.90 35.68 120.98
C ASP A 34 14.75 36.89 121.45
N SER A 35 14.81 37.17 122.77
CA SER A 35 15.63 38.27 123.31
C SER A 35 17.14 38.04 123.16
N TRP A 36 17.58 36.78 123.02
CA TRP A 36 18.97 36.39 122.79
C TRP A 36 19.28 36.10 121.31
N ARG A 37 18.32 36.37 120.43
CA ARG A 37 18.46 36.17 118.98
C ARG A 37 19.77 36.71 118.40
N PRO A 38 20.24 37.94 118.71
CA PRO A 38 21.51 38.43 118.13
C PRO A 38 22.72 37.58 118.51
N GLN A 39 22.74 37.01 119.72
CA GLN A 39 23.83 36.16 120.21
C GLN A 39 23.76 34.75 119.62
N VAL A 40 22.54 34.23 119.44
CA VAL A 40 22.28 32.96 118.77
C VAL A 40 22.68 33.06 117.30
N LEU A 41 22.30 34.14 116.60
CA LEU A 41 22.66 34.41 115.21
C LEU A 41 24.18 34.55 115.03
N ALA A 42 24.87 35.31 115.90
CA ALA A 42 26.33 35.40 115.86
C ALA A 42 27.03 34.05 116.06
N LYS A 43 26.44 33.16 116.87
CA LYS A 43 26.96 31.80 117.08
C LYS A 43 26.68 30.86 115.90
N ILE A 44 25.52 31.02 115.25
CA ILE A 44 25.20 30.30 114.03
C ILE A 44 26.13 30.76 112.90
N GLU A 45 26.32 32.07 112.72
CA GLU A 45 27.21 32.67 111.71
C GLU A 45 28.67 32.21 111.89
N SER A 46 29.18 32.19 113.13
CA SER A 46 30.54 31.66 113.40
C SER A 46 30.67 30.15 113.18
N ALA A 47 29.59 29.38 113.34
CA ALA A 47 29.59 27.94 113.09
C ALA A 47 29.44 27.60 111.59
N THR A 48 28.52 28.28 110.88
CA THR A 48 28.18 28.00 109.48
C THR A 48 29.04 28.77 108.48
N GLY A 49 29.68 29.87 108.91
CA GLY A 49 30.46 30.76 108.03
C GLY A 49 29.61 31.57 107.05
N VAL A 50 28.30 31.67 107.30
CA VAL A 50 27.31 32.33 106.45
C VAL A 50 26.51 33.32 107.30
N PRO A 51 26.32 34.59 106.88
CA PRO A 51 25.45 35.52 107.58
C PRO A 51 24.00 35.01 107.48
N VAL A 52 23.41 34.67 108.61
CA VAL A 52 22.03 34.20 108.73
C VAL A 52 21.22 35.25 109.47
N ASP A 53 20.10 35.67 108.88
CA ASP A 53 19.08 36.51 109.52
C ASP A 53 17.85 35.65 109.83
N VAL A 54 17.17 35.92 110.94
CA VAL A 54 15.94 35.25 111.38
C VAL A 54 15.03 36.31 111.98
N SER A 55 13.78 36.41 111.50
CA SER A 55 12.85 37.46 111.95
C SER A 55 12.34 37.23 113.37
N GLN A 56 12.08 35.98 113.73
CA GLN A 56 11.47 35.60 115.01
C GLN A 56 11.90 34.16 115.39
N VAL A 57 12.28 33.97 116.65
CA VAL A 57 12.52 32.64 117.23
C VAL A 57 11.65 32.42 118.46
N SER A 58 10.73 31.48 118.39
CA SER A 58 9.94 31.06 119.56
C SER A 58 10.35 29.66 119.98
N ALA A 59 10.60 29.45 121.27
CA ALA A 59 10.86 28.12 121.80
C ALA A 59 9.92 27.81 122.97
N SER A 60 9.49 26.56 123.06
CA SER A 60 8.63 26.07 124.13
C SER A 60 9.06 24.68 124.56
N TRP A 61 8.79 24.31 125.81
CA TRP A 61 9.02 22.95 126.28
C TRP A 61 7.75 22.12 126.14
N GLN A 62 7.80 21.06 125.33
CA GLN A 62 6.72 20.08 125.19
C GLN A 62 7.02 18.83 126.04
N ASN A 63 6.07 17.87 126.11
CA ASN A 63 6.15 16.71 127.00
C ASN A 63 7.45 15.88 126.89
N PHE A 64 8.11 15.87 125.73
CA PHE A 64 9.29 15.03 125.46
C PHE A 64 10.55 15.83 125.07
N GLY A 65 10.55 17.16 125.19
CA GLY A 65 11.71 18.00 124.88
C GLY A 65 11.36 19.41 124.41
N PRO A 66 12.37 20.25 124.14
CA PRO A 66 12.18 21.59 123.61
C PRO A 66 11.78 21.55 122.12
N THR A 67 10.80 22.37 121.77
CA THR A 67 10.42 22.66 120.39
C THR A 67 10.75 24.11 120.08
N LEU A 68 11.46 24.33 118.99
CA LEU A 68 11.87 25.63 118.49
C LEU A 68 11.24 25.86 117.11
N ASP A 69 10.55 26.99 116.99
CA ASP A 69 10.02 27.51 115.74
C ASP A 69 10.77 28.78 115.36
N ALA A 70 11.44 28.75 114.22
CA ALA A 70 12.13 29.91 113.64
C ALA A 70 11.41 30.36 112.36
N ARG A 71 11.18 31.67 112.21
CA ARG A 71 10.48 32.25 111.05
C ARG A 71 11.36 33.20 110.25
N ASP A 72 11.06 33.27 108.95
CA ASP A 72 11.73 34.08 107.93
C ASP A 72 13.27 34.05 108.05
N ILE A 73 13.82 32.83 108.01
CA ILE A 73 15.26 32.61 107.97
C ILE A 73 15.75 33.03 106.58
N SER A 74 16.79 33.84 106.50
CA SER A 74 17.45 34.15 105.24
C SER A 74 18.97 34.06 105.38
N ALA A 75 19.62 33.49 104.38
CA ALA A 75 21.07 33.34 104.32
C ALA A 75 21.54 33.58 102.88
N SER A 76 22.62 34.34 102.70
CA SER A 76 23.21 34.59 101.37
C SER A 76 24.31 33.56 101.07
N LEU A 77 24.35 33.08 99.83
CA LEU A 77 25.38 32.15 99.37
C LEU A 77 26.52 32.91 98.69
N LYS A 78 27.72 32.34 98.69
CA LYS A 78 28.92 32.95 98.09
C LYS A 78 28.82 33.12 96.56
N ASP A 79 27.95 32.35 95.90
CA ASP A 79 27.71 32.39 94.45
C ASP A 79 26.67 33.45 94.03
N GLY A 80 26.27 34.34 94.94
CA GLY A 80 25.19 35.31 94.72
C GLY A 80 23.78 34.71 94.83
N GLY A 81 23.68 33.43 95.21
CA GLY A 81 22.42 32.78 95.54
C GLY A 81 21.90 33.13 96.94
N TYR A 82 20.76 32.56 97.32
CA TYR A 82 20.18 32.72 98.65
C TYR A 82 19.45 31.45 99.12
N LEU A 83 19.37 31.30 100.43
CA LEU A 83 18.47 30.38 101.12
C LEU A 83 17.47 31.21 101.92
N LYS A 84 16.18 31.05 101.65
CA LYS A 84 15.09 31.64 102.44
C LYS A 84 14.20 30.53 102.96
N ILE A 85 13.84 30.57 104.24
CA ILE A 85 12.94 29.58 104.84
C ILE A 85 11.89 30.33 105.65
N LYS A 86 10.61 30.20 105.28
CA LYS A 86 9.55 30.95 105.95
C LYS A 86 9.31 30.47 107.38
N ARG A 87 9.35 29.15 107.61
CA ARG A 87 9.21 28.56 108.94
C ARG A 87 9.99 27.25 109.03
N VAL A 88 10.77 27.11 110.09
CA VAL A 88 11.39 25.85 110.50
C VAL A 88 10.83 25.46 111.86
N THR A 89 10.32 24.23 111.94
CA THR A 89 9.88 23.61 113.19
C THR A 89 10.88 22.53 113.57
N LEU A 90 11.49 22.65 114.74
CA LEU A 90 12.54 21.76 115.25
C LEU A 90 12.15 21.29 116.65
N ALA A 91 11.68 20.05 116.77
CA ALA A 91 11.31 19.41 118.02
C ALA A 91 12.37 18.39 118.43
N LEU A 92 13.20 18.70 119.42
CA LEU A 92 14.24 17.79 119.90
C LEU A 92 13.63 16.67 120.76
N ASP A 93 14.00 15.43 120.48
CA ASP A 93 13.73 14.29 121.36
C ASP A 93 14.90 14.12 122.33
N VAL A 94 14.75 14.65 123.55
CA VAL A 94 15.84 14.69 124.54
C VAL A 94 16.27 13.27 124.95
N TRP A 95 15.32 12.33 125.05
CA TRP A 95 15.60 10.97 125.50
C TRP A 95 16.31 10.16 124.42
N GLN A 96 15.80 10.22 123.17
CA GLN A 96 16.46 9.57 122.04
C GLN A 96 17.82 10.19 121.76
N SER A 97 17.96 11.51 121.92
CA SER A 97 19.23 12.19 121.72
C SER A 97 20.30 11.75 122.73
N LEU A 98 19.92 11.64 124.01
CA LEU A 98 20.81 11.13 125.07
C LEU A 98 21.15 9.65 124.89
N LEU A 99 20.16 8.83 124.50
CA LEU A 99 20.36 7.39 124.29
C LEU A 99 21.31 7.10 123.12
N HIS A 100 21.20 7.87 122.04
CA HIS A 100 22.01 7.70 120.84
C HIS A 100 23.27 8.57 120.81
N MET A 101 23.50 9.41 121.83
CA MET A 101 24.63 10.35 121.91
C MET A 101 24.77 11.25 120.67
N ARG A 102 23.65 11.53 119.99
CA ARG A 102 23.55 12.40 118.81
C ARG A 102 22.22 13.13 118.85
N TRP A 103 22.08 14.25 118.16
CA TRP A 103 20.80 14.98 118.13
C TRP A 103 19.76 14.13 117.38
N GLN A 104 18.60 13.89 117.99
CA GLN A 104 17.46 13.20 117.40
C GLN A 104 16.26 14.13 117.47
N PHE A 105 15.60 14.33 116.34
CA PHE A 105 14.43 15.19 116.26
C PHE A 105 13.17 14.31 116.17
N ARG A 106 12.07 14.74 116.80
CA ARG A 106 10.74 14.15 116.60
C ARG A 106 10.05 14.75 115.38
N ASP A 107 10.34 16.02 115.13
CA ASP A 107 9.85 16.78 113.99
C ASP A 107 10.96 17.76 113.58
N LEU A 108 11.38 17.69 112.31
CA LEU A 108 12.29 18.64 111.71
C LEU A 108 11.74 19.00 110.32
N THR A 109 10.80 19.93 110.30
CA THR A 109 10.10 20.33 109.08
C THR A 109 10.49 21.74 108.64
N PHE A 110 10.91 21.86 107.39
CA PHE A 110 11.17 23.12 106.71
C PHE A 110 9.98 23.46 105.80
N TYR A 111 9.29 24.56 106.09
CA TYR A 111 8.17 25.06 105.30
C TYR A 111 8.63 26.20 104.39
N GLN A 112 8.30 26.10 103.11
CA GLN A 112 8.63 27.11 102.09
C GLN A 112 10.12 27.46 102.10
N LEU A 113 10.97 26.42 102.09
CA LEU A 113 12.40 26.57 101.88
C LEU A 113 12.64 26.88 100.40
N GLN A 114 13.20 28.04 100.12
CA GLN A 114 13.64 28.47 98.79
C GLN A 114 15.16 28.50 98.78
N PHE A 115 15.78 27.63 97.98
CA PHE A 115 17.22 27.57 97.79
C PHE A 115 17.55 27.91 96.34
N LEU A 116 18.22 29.03 96.11
CA LEU A 116 18.67 29.45 94.78
C LEU A 116 20.19 29.41 94.75
N THR A 117 20.75 28.67 93.79
CA THR A 117 22.19 28.66 93.48
C THR A 117 22.43 29.10 92.03
N ASN A 118 23.54 29.81 91.82
CA ASN A 118 24.02 30.18 90.49
C ASN A 118 25.18 29.27 90.03
N THR A 119 25.53 28.27 90.84
CA THR A 119 26.55 27.29 90.51
C THR A 119 25.91 26.18 89.66
N PRO A 120 26.43 25.87 88.45
CA PRO A 120 25.91 24.77 87.65
C PRO A 120 26.18 23.43 88.33
N LEU A 121 25.21 22.52 88.26
CA LEU A 121 25.36 21.14 88.73
C LEU A 121 26.15 20.32 87.68
N SER A 122 27.43 20.63 87.46
CA SER A 122 28.29 19.87 86.52
C SER A 122 29.20 18.89 87.28
N GLY A 123 28.97 17.59 87.08
CA GLY A 123 29.86 16.53 87.51
C GLY A 123 30.82 16.17 86.37
N GLY A 124 31.92 16.90 86.24
CA GLY A 124 32.82 16.63 85.11
C GLY A 124 34.07 17.49 84.96
N ASP A 125 34.60 18.12 86.00
CA ASP A 125 36.03 18.44 86.02
C ASP A 125 36.52 18.73 87.45
N ASN A 126 37.77 18.36 87.73
CA ASN A 126 38.29 18.23 89.10
C ASN A 126 38.45 19.54 89.91
N ASN A 127 38.08 20.70 89.36
CA ASN A 127 38.43 22.00 89.95
C ASN A 127 37.26 22.91 90.38
N GLN A 128 36.01 22.53 90.16
CA GLN A 128 34.84 23.32 90.60
C GLN A 128 33.71 22.43 91.10
N ARG A 129 34.01 21.53 92.04
CA ARG A 129 32.96 20.84 92.79
C ARG A 129 32.31 21.86 93.74
N LEU A 130 31.00 21.77 93.97
CA LEU A 130 30.40 22.38 95.15
C LEU A 130 31.21 21.86 96.35
N GLU A 131 32.07 22.70 96.92
CA GLU A 131 32.68 22.40 98.21
C GLU A 131 31.51 22.08 99.14
N ALA A 132 31.60 20.95 99.86
CA ALA A 132 30.67 20.61 100.92
C ALA A 132 30.77 21.72 101.97
N ASN A 133 30.04 22.81 101.76
CA ASN A 133 29.89 23.87 102.72
C ASN A 133 29.23 23.22 103.95
N ARG A 134 29.63 23.67 105.15
CA ARG A 134 29.13 23.17 106.45
C ARG A 134 27.60 23.07 106.56
N LEU A 135 26.88 23.74 105.67
CA LEU A 135 25.42 23.62 105.49
C LEU A 135 24.98 22.23 104.99
N SER A 136 25.70 21.61 104.04
CA SER A 136 25.39 20.27 103.52
C SER A 136 25.64 19.16 104.55
N ASP A 137 26.74 19.25 105.32
CA ASP A 137 27.01 18.37 106.46
C ASP A 137 25.88 18.44 107.51
N LEU A 138 25.30 19.63 107.70
CA LEU A 138 24.18 19.82 108.64
C LEU A 138 22.93 19.05 108.18
N PHE A 139 22.55 19.13 106.89
CA PHE A 139 21.40 18.39 106.37
C PHE A 139 21.64 16.88 106.25
N LEU A 140 22.86 16.45 105.91
CA LEU A 140 23.15 15.03 105.61
C LEU A 140 23.66 14.24 106.81
N ARG A 141 24.38 14.85 107.75
CA ARG A 141 25.07 14.16 108.85
C ARG A 141 24.58 14.54 110.23
N GLN A 142 24.17 15.80 110.44
CA GLN A 142 23.73 16.27 111.75
C GLN A 142 22.26 15.91 112.04
N PHE A 143 21.40 15.96 111.03
CA PHE A 143 19.97 15.62 111.14
C PHE A 143 19.74 14.13 110.86
N ASP A 144 18.94 13.46 111.68
CA ASP A 144 18.55 12.05 111.45
C ASP A 144 17.46 11.90 110.39
N HIS A 145 16.56 12.88 110.30
CA HIS A 145 15.62 13.05 109.20
C HIS A 145 15.24 14.52 109.07
N PHE A 146 14.70 14.90 107.92
CA PHE A 146 14.03 16.19 107.76
C PHE A 146 12.94 16.10 106.68
N ASP A 147 11.90 16.92 106.85
CA ASP A 147 10.82 17.08 105.89
C ASP A 147 10.90 18.45 105.23
N LEU A 148 10.75 18.49 103.91
CA LEU A 148 10.54 19.70 103.13
C LEU A 148 9.07 19.77 102.72
N ARG A 149 8.42 20.92 102.96
CA ARG A 149 7.03 21.19 102.60
C ARG A 149 6.95 22.47 101.78
N ASP A 150 6.24 22.42 100.65
CA ASP A 150 6.04 23.55 99.74
C ASP A 150 7.34 24.32 99.42
N SER A 151 8.44 23.57 99.27
CA SER A 151 9.80 24.10 99.12
C SER A 151 10.19 24.20 97.64
N GLU A 152 11.29 24.87 97.34
CA GLU A 152 11.72 25.21 95.99
C GLU A 152 13.25 25.24 95.92
N VAL A 153 13.82 24.63 94.88
CA VAL A 153 15.25 24.60 94.62
C VAL A 153 15.51 25.09 93.19
N SER A 154 16.16 26.25 93.03
CA SER A 154 16.53 26.81 91.73
C SER A 154 18.02 26.67 91.46
N PHE A 155 18.37 26.10 90.29
CA PHE A 155 19.75 25.83 89.90
C PHE A 155 19.96 26.00 88.38
N ILE A 156 21.22 26.14 87.94
CA ILE A 156 21.59 26.14 86.52
C ILE A 156 21.78 24.69 86.06
N THR A 157 21.04 24.29 85.02
CA THR A 157 21.10 22.96 84.40
C THR A 157 22.33 22.79 83.51
N LEU A 158 22.60 21.55 83.07
CA LEU A 158 23.70 21.22 82.15
C LEU A 158 23.59 21.91 80.78
N SER A 159 22.39 22.32 80.36
CA SER A 159 22.15 23.10 79.12
C SER A 159 22.33 24.61 79.31
N GLY A 160 22.70 25.07 80.51
CA GLY A 160 22.86 26.49 80.83
C GLY A 160 21.55 27.21 81.18
N GLN A 161 20.40 26.53 81.09
CA GLN A 161 19.09 27.09 81.47
C GLN A 161 18.86 27.01 82.99
N ARG A 162 18.14 27.98 83.58
CA ARG A 162 17.74 27.92 84.99
C ARG A 162 16.51 27.03 85.15
N ALA A 163 16.61 26.03 86.01
CA ALA A 163 15.49 25.19 86.40
C ALA A 163 15.03 25.49 87.83
N GLU A 164 13.74 25.34 88.07
CA GLU A 164 13.09 25.48 89.37
C GLU A 164 12.43 24.16 89.76
N LEU A 165 12.95 23.52 90.80
CA LEU A 165 12.42 22.28 91.37
C LEU A 165 11.53 22.61 92.56
N LYS A 166 10.22 22.58 92.35
CA LYS A 166 9.23 22.68 93.42
C LYS A 166 9.09 21.33 94.12
N ILE A 167 9.05 21.37 95.43
CA ILE A 167 9.03 20.21 96.33
C ILE A 167 7.79 20.37 97.22
N PRO A 168 6.61 19.91 96.77
CA PRO A 168 5.39 19.91 97.59
C PRO A 168 5.61 19.18 98.93
N GLN A 169 6.24 18.00 98.87
CA GLN A 169 6.61 17.22 100.04
C GLN A 169 7.81 16.34 99.72
N LEU A 170 8.86 16.40 100.53
CA LEU A 170 9.98 15.46 100.47
C LEU A 170 10.42 15.10 101.88
N THR A 171 10.47 13.81 102.18
CA THR A 171 11.01 13.27 103.43
C THR A 171 12.40 12.73 103.15
N TRP A 172 13.37 13.15 103.95
CA TRP A 172 14.75 12.71 103.87
C TRP A 172 15.14 11.99 105.15
N LEU A 173 15.74 10.81 105.03
CA LEU A 173 16.15 9.92 106.11
C LEU A 173 17.67 9.68 106.05
N ASN A 174 18.39 10.07 107.10
CA ASN A 174 19.84 9.94 107.20
C ASN A 174 20.25 8.78 108.12
N GLY A 175 21.02 7.84 107.57
CA GLY A 175 21.80 6.85 108.29
C GLY A 175 23.27 7.26 108.44
N LYS A 176 24.14 6.32 108.86
CA LYS A 176 25.59 6.58 109.00
C LYS A 176 26.30 6.79 107.65
N GLU A 177 25.97 5.94 106.67
CA GLU A 177 26.57 5.93 105.32
C GLU A 177 25.47 5.72 104.24
N ARG A 178 24.19 5.80 104.62
CA ARG A 178 23.03 5.52 103.74
C ARG A 178 21.98 6.60 103.93
N HIS A 179 21.59 7.25 102.85
CA HIS A 179 20.64 8.36 102.82
C HIS A 179 19.50 7.97 101.90
N ARG A 180 18.26 8.09 102.39
CA ARG A 180 17.06 7.77 101.62
C ARG A 180 16.16 8.98 101.54
N ALA A 181 15.57 9.21 100.38
CA ALA A 181 14.60 10.28 100.19
C ALA A 181 13.35 9.71 99.52
N GLU A 182 12.17 10.17 99.94
CA GLU A 182 10.91 9.86 99.27
C GLU A 182 10.03 11.10 99.25
N GLY A 183 9.42 11.40 98.11
CA GLY A 183 8.52 12.53 98.00
C GLY A 183 8.02 12.82 96.60
N GLN A 184 7.42 13.99 96.49
CA GLN A 184 6.89 14.58 95.28
C GLN A 184 7.73 15.78 94.90
N VAL A 185 8.08 15.87 93.62
CA VAL A 185 8.75 17.03 93.04
C VAL A 185 8.06 17.43 91.75
N ASN A 186 8.08 18.71 91.42
CA ASN A 186 7.57 19.26 90.18
C ASN A 186 8.65 20.19 89.62
N LEU A 187 9.06 19.96 88.38
CA LEU A 187 10.05 20.81 87.72
C LEU A 187 9.31 21.86 86.88
N SER A 188 9.49 23.14 87.20
CA SER A 188 9.02 24.25 86.37
C SER A 188 10.19 24.77 85.53
N SER A 189 10.00 24.84 84.21
CA SER A 189 10.91 25.55 83.29
C SER A 189 10.20 26.79 82.74
N LEU A 190 10.90 27.63 81.97
CA LEU A 190 10.38 28.87 81.37
C LEU A 190 9.05 28.70 80.59
N ASN A 191 8.64 27.46 80.26
CA ASN A 191 7.51 27.13 79.38
C ASN A 191 6.33 26.42 80.07
N GLY A 192 6.28 26.27 81.40
CA GLY A 192 5.06 25.77 82.10
C GLY A 192 5.29 24.89 83.34
N GLN A 193 4.17 24.43 83.93
CA GLN A 193 4.15 23.42 85.01
C GLN A 193 4.06 22.01 84.40
N HIS A 194 4.97 21.11 84.80
CA HIS A 194 5.15 19.80 84.16
C HIS A 194 4.91 18.65 85.15
N GLY A 195 3.64 18.44 85.55
CA GLY A 195 3.20 17.29 86.36
C GLY A 195 3.84 17.18 87.75
N VAL A 196 3.34 16.27 88.58
CA VAL A 196 3.98 15.91 89.87
C VAL A 196 4.69 14.58 89.68
N MET A 197 6.00 14.57 89.90
CA MET A 197 6.85 13.38 89.81
C MET A 197 7.05 12.79 91.20
N GLN A 198 6.90 11.47 91.33
CA GLN A 198 7.28 10.74 92.52
C GLN A 198 8.76 10.38 92.44
N VAL A 199 9.50 10.63 93.52
CA VAL A 199 10.93 10.39 93.59
C VAL A 199 11.24 9.55 94.81
N ARG A 200 12.03 8.49 94.61
CA ARG A 200 12.66 7.72 95.70
C ARG A 200 14.15 7.65 95.45
N MET A 201 14.94 7.91 96.47
CA MET A 201 16.39 7.85 96.42
C MET A 201 16.89 6.90 97.51
N ASP A 202 17.88 6.08 97.17
CA ASP A 202 18.63 5.25 98.12
C ASP A 202 20.11 5.37 97.77
N LEU A 203 20.78 6.30 98.45
CA LEU A 203 22.13 6.74 98.19
C LEU A 203 23.04 6.36 99.36
N ARG A 204 24.32 6.16 99.07
CA ARG A 204 25.39 5.92 100.03
C ARG A 204 26.41 7.05 99.98
N ASP A 205 26.91 7.41 101.16
CA ASP A 205 27.97 8.38 101.35
C ASP A 205 29.31 7.62 101.46
N ASP A 206 30.14 7.71 100.43
CA ASP A 206 31.56 7.37 100.52
C ASP A 206 32.38 8.66 100.31
N ASP A 207 33.38 8.92 101.17
CA ASP A 207 34.25 10.11 101.16
C ASP A 207 33.56 11.48 101.37
N GLY A 208 32.36 11.50 101.96
CA GLY A 208 31.63 12.73 102.27
C GLY A 208 30.83 13.34 101.13
N LEU A 209 30.49 12.52 100.14
CA LEU A 209 29.65 12.87 99.00
C LEU A 209 28.65 11.74 98.74
N LEU A 210 27.39 12.10 98.48
CA LEU A 210 26.37 11.17 98.00
C LEU A 210 26.77 10.65 96.61
N ASN A 211 27.40 9.48 96.53
CA ASN A 211 28.11 9.08 95.32
C ASN A 211 27.70 7.72 94.74
N ASN A 212 27.13 6.82 95.53
CA ASN A 212 26.76 5.48 95.09
C ASN A 212 25.31 5.17 95.46
N GLY A 213 24.49 4.71 94.51
CA GLY A 213 23.11 4.36 94.86
C GLY A 213 22.14 4.30 93.69
N LYS A 214 20.86 4.22 94.01
CA LYS A 214 19.77 4.17 93.04
C LYS A 214 18.77 5.29 93.27
N VAL A 215 18.31 5.88 92.17
CA VAL A 215 17.24 6.86 92.14
C VAL A 215 16.12 6.28 91.29
N TRP A 216 14.91 6.26 91.82
CA TRP A 216 13.69 5.87 91.12
C TRP A 216 12.80 7.09 90.94
N LEU A 217 12.24 7.21 89.75
CA LEU A 217 11.41 8.33 89.32
C LEU A 217 10.17 7.78 88.61
N GLN A 218 8.99 8.25 88.97
CA GLN A 218 7.76 7.97 88.23
C GLN A 218 7.02 9.27 87.96
N ALA A 219 6.52 9.42 86.74
CA ALA A 219 5.70 10.55 86.38
C ALA A 219 4.67 10.18 85.30
N ASP A 220 3.44 10.66 85.47
CA ASP A 220 2.34 10.42 84.54
C ASP A 220 2.05 11.69 83.73
N ASP A 221 1.80 11.54 82.42
CA ASP A 221 1.50 12.62 81.46
C ASP A 221 2.47 13.82 81.52
N VAL A 222 3.79 13.55 81.55
CA VAL A 222 4.77 14.64 81.59
C VAL A 222 5.16 15.08 80.19
N ASP A 223 5.11 16.39 79.96
CA ASP A 223 5.69 17.02 78.77
C ASP A 223 7.23 16.99 78.85
N VAL A 224 7.83 16.15 78.01
CA VAL A 224 9.28 15.94 77.98
C VAL A 224 10.01 16.94 77.10
N LYS A 225 9.31 17.82 76.38
CA LYS A 225 9.94 18.83 75.50
C LYS A 225 11.06 19.61 76.20
N PRO A 226 10.90 20.11 77.45
CA PRO A 226 11.96 20.86 78.14
C PRO A 226 13.23 20.04 78.43
N TRP A 227 13.13 18.71 78.42
CA TRP A 227 14.25 17.80 78.65
C TRP A 227 14.99 17.38 77.37
N LEU A 228 14.40 17.66 76.20
CA LEU A 228 15.06 17.46 74.91
C LEU A 228 16.06 18.60 74.66
N GLY A 229 17.26 18.28 74.19
CA GLY A 229 18.29 19.30 73.93
C GLY A 229 17.90 20.33 72.86
N ASP A 230 18.55 21.49 72.88
CA ASP A 230 18.25 22.64 71.99
C ASP A 230 18.21 22.24 70.50
N TRP A 231 19.08 21.32 70.07
CA TRP A 231 19.08 20.82 68.69
C TRP A 231 17.78 20.10 68.32
N LEU A 232 17.26 19.24 69.19
CA LEU A 232 15.98 18.54 68.96
C LEU A 232 14.82 19.55 68.96
N GLN A 233 14.81 20.49 69.90
CA GLN A 233 13.73 21.48 69.99
C GLN A 233 13.67 22.40 68.75
N GLN A 234 14.82 22.91 68.29
CA GLN A 234 14.88 23.82 67.14
C GLN A 234 14.58 23.11 65.81
N ASN A 235 15.01 21.85 65.67
CA ASN A 235 14.90 21.12 64.41
C ASN A 235 13.62 20.28 64.29
N MET A 236 13.02 19.81 65.39
CA MET A 236 11.86 18.93 65.34
C MET A 236 10.51 19.64 65.31
N GLN A 237 10.42 20.94 65.64
CA GLN A 237 9.13 21.66 65.76
C GLN A 237 8.04 20.82 66.47
N LEU A 238 8.39 20.22 67.60
CA LEU A 238 7.50 19.37 68.38
C LEU A 238 6.33 20.20 68.95
N GLU A 239 5.11 19.85 68.55
CA GLU A 239 3.90 20.46 69.10
C GLU A 239 3.59 19.86 70.48
N THR A 240 3.61 18.53 70.57
CA THR A 240 3.39 17.77 71.82
C THR A 240 4.48 16.72 72.01
N ALA A 241 4.86 16.43 73.24
CA ALA A 241 5.70 15.28 73.60
C ALA A 241 5.38 14.86 75.04
N ARG A 242 4.26 14.17 75.24
CA ARG A 242 3.77 13.80 76.58
C ARG A 242 3.90 12.31 76.80
N PHE A 243 4.55 11.93 77.90
CA PHE A 243 4.81 10.54 78.23
C PHE A 243 4.55 10.26 79.71
N SER A 244 3.95 9.10 79.98
CA SER A 244 3.93 8.49 81.32
C SER A 244 5.14 7.57 81.42
N LEU A 245 6.08 7.92 82.28
CA LEU A 245 7.39 7.29 82.37
C LEU A 245 7.70 6.82 83.80
N GLU A 246 8.46 5.74 83.88
CA GLU A 246 9.07 5.24 85.10
C GLU A 246 10.55 4.97 84.82
N GLY A 247 11.44 5.42 85.71
CA GLY A 247 12.88 5.37 85.49
C GLY A 247 13.63 4.93 86.73
N TRP A 248 14.66 4.11 86.52
CA TRP A 248 15.66 3.77 87.52
C TRP A 248 17.01 4.31 87.05
N MET A 249 17.72 5.00 87.91
CA MET A 249 19.05 5.53 87.65
C MET A 249 20.01 5.00 88.71
N THR A 250 21.13 4.44 88.26
CA THR A 250 22.23 3.99 89.12
C THR A 250 23.36 5.00 89.05
N LEU A 251 23.77 5.50 90.21
CA LEU A 251 24.90 6.40 90.38
C LEU A 251 26.10 5.60 90.91
N THR A 252 27.29 5.87 90.35
CA THR A 252 28.56 5.30 90.83
C THR A 252 29.62 6.39 90.85
N LYS A 253 30.27 6.61 92.01
CA LYS A 253 31.24 7.70 92.23
C LYS A 253 30.70 9.10 91.88
N GLY A 254 29.41 9.33 92.11
CA GLY A 254 28.75 10.62 91.89
C GLY A 254 28.42 10.89 90.42
N VAL A 255 28.64 9.93 89.52
CA VAL A 255 28.27 10.04 88.11
C VAL A 255 27.26 8.97 87.71
N PHE A 256 26.47 9.27 86.68
CA PHE A 256 25.55 8.30 86.07
C PHE A 256 26.33 7.08 85.54
N ALA A 257 25.93 5.88 85.95
CA ALA A 257 26.52 4.61 85.50
C ALA A 257 25.60 3.86 84.53
N SER A 258 24.33 3.68 84.92
CA SER A 258 23.31 3.07 84.08
C SER A 258 21.91 3.52 84.49
N GLY A 259 20.94 3.34 83.61
CA GLY A 259 19.54 3.59 83.91
C GLY A 259 18.59 2.85 82.98
N ASP A 260 17.44 2.49 83.53
CA ASP A 260 16.35 1.85 82.82
C ASP A 260 15.20 2.85 82.74
N ILE A 261 14.65 3.05 81.54
CA ILE A 261 13.52 3.94 81.28
C ILE A 261 12.39 3.10 80.72
N TRP A 262 11.23 3.20 81.34
CA TRP A 262 10.00 2.55 80.91
C TRP A 262 8.95 3.60 80.55
N LEU A 263 8.67 3.74 79.26
CA LEU A 263 7.60 4.57 78.73
C LEU A 263 6.33 3.72 78.65
N LYS A 264 5.45 3.86 79.65
CA LYS A 264 4.22 3.07 79.75
C LYS A 264 3.25 3.39 78.61
N GLN A 265 3.03 4.69 78.40
CA GLN A 265 2.16 5.23 77.37
C GLN A 265 2.57 6.67 77.07
N GLY A 266 2.32 7.13 75.86
CA GLY A 266 2.57 8.53 75.50
C GLY A 266 2.78 8.71 74.00
N GLY A 267 3.07 9.93 73.62
CA GLY A 267 3.36 10.25 72.24
C GLY A 267 3.91 11.65 72.03
N ALA A 268 4.47 11.84 70.84
CA ALA A 268 4.96 13.11 70.36
C ALA A 268 4.35 13.42 68.99
N SER A 269 4.04 14.69 68.75
CA SER A 269 3.60 15.17 67.43
C SER A 269 4.48 16.31 66.95
N TRP A 270 4.76 16.34 65.65
CA TRP A 270 5.51 17.41 65.00
C TRP A 270 4.92 17.76 63.64
N GLN A 271 5.17 19.00 63.21
CA GLN A 271 4.75 19.48 61.91
C GLN A 271 5.74 19.00 60.83
N GLY A 272 5.26 18.18 59.89
CA GLY A 272 5.97 17.87 58.64
C GLY A 272 5.69 18.90 57.55
N GLU A 273 6.26 18.70 56.35
CA GLU A 273 6.08 19.62 55.22
C GLU A 273 4.63 19.68 54.72
N SER A 274 3.92 18.54 54.71
CA SER A 274 2.57 18.43 54.13
C SER A 274 1.51 17.91 55.09
N LYS A 275 1.90 17.26 56.19
CA LYS A 275 1.00 16.72 57.22
C LYS A 275 1.67 16.73 58.60
N GLN A 276 0.86 16.77 59.64
CA GLN A 276 1.31 16.55 61.01
C GLN A 276 1.65 15.06 61.18
N HIS A 277 2.78 14.77 61.81
CA HIS A 277 3.19 13.41 62.14
C HIS A 277 3.00 13.15 63.63
N GLN A 278 2.65 11.92 63.99
CA GLN A 278 2.43 11.51 65.36
C GLN A 278 3.14 10.19 65.66
N LEU A 279 3.98 10.19 66.68
CA LEU A 279 4.58 9.02 67.29
C LEU A 279 3.86 8.70 68.58
N SER A 280 3.52 7.44 68.81
CA SER A 280 3.02 6.95 70.09
C SER A 280 3.81 5.73 70.52
N VAL A 281 3.93 5.55 71.83
CA VAL A 281 4.62 4.41 72.44
C VAL A 281 3.64 3.68 73.36
N ASP A 282 3.71 2.35 73.31
CA ASP A 282 2.98 1.47 74.22
C ASP A 282 3.98 0.51 74.85
N ASN A 283 4.25 0.73 76.14
CA ASN A 283 5.08 -0.17 76.95
C ASN A 283 6.51 -0.33 76.39
N LEU A 284 7.15 0.78 76.00
CA LEU A 284 8.51 0.82 75.44
C LEU A 284 9.55 0.91 76.56
N THR A 285 10.57 0.07 76.51
CA THR A 285 11.70 0.08 77.45
C THR A 285 12.97 0.53 76.76
N ALA A 286 13.79 1.34 77.44
CA ALA A 286 15.11 1.74 77.01
C ALA A 286 16.13 1.56 78.13
N HIS A 287 17.31 1.07 77.77
CA HIS A 287 18.44 0.90 78.67
C HIS A 287 19.55 1.87 78.28
N VAL A 288 20.04 2.65 79.25
CA VAL A 288 21.10 3.64 79.06
C VAL A 288 22.30 3.25 79.92
N THR A 289 23.47 3.09 79.33
CA THR A 289 24.69 2.70 80.04
C THR A 289 25.84 3.62 79.68
N LYS A 290 26.65 3.96 80.67
CA LYS A 290 27.91 4.69 80.47
C LYS A 290 29.07 3.71 80.67
N GLU A 291 29.77 3.35 79.60
CA GLU A 291 30.86 2.38 79.63
C GLU A 291 32.15 2.97 79.03
N LYS A 292 33.27 2.91 79.76
CA LYS A 292 34.60 3.42 79.34
C LYS A 292 34.60 4.87 78.82
N GLY A 293 33.73 5.72 79.38
CA GLY A 293 33.56 7.11 78.96
C GLY A 293 32.57 7.33 77.82
N GLY A 294 32.10 6.27 77.16
CA GLY A 294 31.06 6.31 76.12
C GLY A 294 29.65 6.15 76.66
N TRP A 295 28.68 6.41 75.80
CA TRP A 295 27.25 6.30 76.07
C TRP A 295 26.62 5.29 75.15
N GLN A 296 25.86 4.34 75.70
CA GLN A 296 25.05 3.41 74.92
C GLN A 296 23.58 3.53 75.33
N PHE A 297 22.71 3.60 74.34
CA PHE A 297 21.26 3.66 74.45
C PHE A 297 20.67 2.49 73.67
N ALA A 298 19.97 1.58 74.34
CA ALA A 298 19.43 0.36 73.75
C ALA A 298 17.93 0.22 73.99
N ILE A 299 17.17 0.09 72.91
CA ILE A 299 15.74 -0.26 72.89
C ILE A 299 15.65 -1.70 72.37
N PRO A 300 15.41 -2.70 73.23
CA PRO A 300 15.38 -4.11 72.82
C PRO A 300 14.11 -4.50 72.03
N ASP A 301 13.02 -3.73 72.15
CA ASP A 301 11.74 -3.97 71.48
C ASP A 301 11.10 -2.62 71.11
N THR A 302 11.12 -2.28 69.82
CA THR A 302 10.59 -1.03 69.27
C THR A 302 9.05 -1.06 69.21
N ARG A 303 8.41 -0.85 70.37
CA ARG A 303 6.94 -0.73 70.50
C ARG A 303 6.44 0.67 70.19
N ILE A 304 6.65 1.08 68.95
CA ILE A 304 6.34 2.41 68.47
C ILE A 304 5.20 2.31 67.46
N THR A 305 4.31 3.30 67.44
CA THR A 305 3.29 3.46 66.39
C THR A 305 3.46 4.85 65.79
N MET A 306 3.67 4.92 64.48
CA MET A 306 3.92 6.14 63.72
C MET A 306 2.74 6.41 62.78
N ASP A 307 2.13 7.59 62.85
CA ASP A 307 0.98 8.01 62.03
C ASP A 307 -0.17 6.97 62.00
N GLY A 308 -0.42 6.33 63.15
CA GLY A 308 -1.44 5.29 63.30
C GLY A 308 -1.05 3.90 62.79
N LYS A 309 0.17 3.72 62.27
CA LYS A 309 0.71 2.42 61.84
C LYS A 309 1.72 1.87 62.85
N PRO A 310 1.56 0.63 63.33
CA PRO A 310 2.56 -0.01 64.19
C PRO A 310 3.90 -0.12 63.46
N TRP A 311 4.98 0.32 64.11
CA TRP A 311 6.35 0.11 63.65
C TRP A 311 6.73 -1.37 63.86
N PRO A 312 7.51 -2.00 62.95
CA PRO A 312 7.91 -3.39 63.13
C PRO A 312 8.68 -3.61 64.44
N ARG A 313 8.45 -4.75 65.10
CA ARG A 313 9.13 -5.04 66.36
C ARG A 313 10.56 -5.48 66.08
N GLY A 314 11.52 -4.65 66.44
CA GLY A 314 12.94 -4.91 66.36
C GLY A 314 13.68 -4.30 67.54
N ALA A 315 15.01 -4.31 67.46
CA ALA A 315 15.89 -3.68 68.43
C ALA A 315 16.63 -2.50 67.79
N LEU A 316 16.83 -1.42 68.55
CA LEU A 316 17.63 -0.26 68.17
C LEU A 316 18.67 0.01 69.25
N THR A 317 19.95 0.04 68.90
CA THR A 317 21.04 0.43 69.80
C THR A 317 21.87 1.54 69.17
N LEU A 318 22.06 2.61 69.90
CA LEU A 318 22.92 3.74 69.56
C LEU A 318 24.03 3.80 70.61
N ALA A 319 25.29 3.73 70.18
CA ALA A 319 26.43 3.87 71.08
C ALA A 319 27.40 4.92 70.55
N TRP A 320 27.72 5.91 71.37
CA TRP A 320 28.82 6.83 71.16
C TRP A 320 30.02 6.35 71.99
N MET A 321 31.12 6.07 71.31
CA MET A 321 32.37 5.69 71.94
C MET A 321 33.37 6.85 71.84
N PRO A 322 34.02 7.23 72.95
CA PRO A 322 35.03 8.28 72.95
C PRO A 322 36.25 7.82 72.15
N GLU A 323 36.96 8.80 71.62
CA GLU A 323 38.16 8.72 70.80
C GLU A 323 38.93 7.38 70.85
N GLN A 324 38.83 6.59 69.77
CA GLN A 324 39.58 5.36 69.54
C GLN A 324 40.38 5.44 68.23
N ASP A 325 41.40 4.59 68.08
CA ASP A 325 42.11 4.45 66.82
C ASP A 325 41.17 3.77 65.80
N VAL A 326 40.81 4.50 64.74
CA VAL A 326 39.86 4.04 63.72
C VAL A 326 40.58 3.68 62.42
N GLY A 327 40.74 2.39 62.14
CA GLY A 327 41.05 1.80 60.83
C GLY A 327 42.21 2.38 60.01
N GLY A 328 43.35 1.67 59.95
CA GLY A 328 44.44 1.88 58.98
C GLY A 328 45.75 2.41 59.59
N THR A 329 46.82 2.48 58.77
CA THR A 329 48.19 2.83 59.19
C THR A 329 48.41 4.27 59.67
N ASN A 330 47.39 5.13 59.60
CA ASN A 330 47.51 6.58 59.83
C ASN A 330 47.14 7.05 61.25
N ASN A 331 46.87 6.14 62.20
CA ASN A 331 46.56 6.46 63.62
C ASN A 331 45.63 7.70 63.79
N LYS A 332 44.64 7.85 62.91
CA LYS A 332 43.61 8.86 63.10
C LYS A 332 42.76 8.39 64.27
N ARG A 333 42.73 9.22 65.30
CA ARG A 333 41.84 9.04 66.42
C ARG A 333 40.54 9.75 66.15
N SER A 334 39.43 9.08 66.40
CA SER A 334 38.09 9.64 66.23
C SER A 334 37.15 9.02 67.21
N ASP A 335 36.19 9.80 67.69
CA ASP A 335 34.97 9.26 68.29
C ASP A 335 34.25 8.39 67.25
N GLU A 336 33.64 7.29 67.71
CA GLU A 336 32.91 6.35 66.86
C GLU A 336 31.44 6.29 67.30
N LEU A 337 30.54 6.55 66.35
CA LEU A 337 29.10 6.34 66.52
C LEU A 337 28.73 4.97 65.94
N ARG A 338 28.22 4.09 66.79
CA ARG A 338 27.72 2.76 66.41
C ARG A 338 26.21 2.75 66.43
N ILE A 339 25.62 2.40 65.29
CA ILE A 339 24.19 2.22 65.12
C ILE A 339 23.94 0.75 64.84
N ARG A 340 23.04 0.13 65.59
CA ARG A 340 22.54 -1.23 65.34
C ARG A 340 21.03 -1.18 65.32
N ALA A 341 20.43 -1.71 64.27
CA ALA A 341 18.98 -1.79 64.16
C ALA A 341 18.56 -3.10 63.48
N THR A 342 17.36 -3.57 63.79
CA THR A 342 16.74 -4.75 63.17
C THR A 342 15.29 -4.43 62.83
N HIS A 343 14.76 -5.05 61.78
CA HIS A 343 13.38 -4.86 61.32
C HIS A 343 13.00 -3.37 61.14
N LEU A 344 13.79 -2.63 60.36
CA LEU A 344 13.48 -1.25 60.03
C LEU A 344 12.62 -1.18 58.76
N ASP A 345 11.39 -0.69 58.88
CA ASP A 345 10.55 -0.36 57.73
C ASP A 345 10.85 1.06 57.23
N LEU A 346 11.35 1.17 56.00
CA LEU A 346 11.71 2.45 55.39
C LEU A 346 10.49 3.34 55.11
N ALA A 347 9.32 2.75 54.85
CA ALA A 347 8.09 3.51 54.67
C ALA A 347 7.58 4.10 56.00
N ALA A 348 7.88 3.46 57.13
CA ALA A 348 7.57 3.98 58.46
C ALA A 348 8.49 5.14 58.89
N ILE A 349 9.70 5.22 58.32
CA ILE A 349 10.67 6.31 58.56
C ILE A 349 10.32 7.60 57.80
N GLU A 350 9.38 7.56 56.84
CA GLU A 350 8.96 8.75 56.07
C GLU A 350 8.55 9.95 56.95
N GLY A 351 7.95 9.68 58.13
CA GLY A 351 7.61 10.75 59.09
C GLY A 351 8.82 11.49 59.67
N LEU A 352 10.01 10.89 59.60
CA LEU A 352 11.29 11.45 60.02
C LEU A 352 12.05 12.10 58.84
N ARG A 353 11.49 12.12 57.62
CA ARG A 353 12.14 12.74 56.43
C ARG A 353 12.52 14.19 56.66
N SER A 354 11.65 14.98 57.30
CA SER A 354 11.92 16.38 57.63
C SER A 354 13.13 16.54 58.55
N MET A 355 13.44 15.52 59.35
CA MET A 355 14.63 15.48 60.20
C MET A 355 15.88 15.17 59.37
N ALA A 356 15.78 14.17 58.48
CA ALA A 356 16.88 13.79 57.59
C ALA A 356 17.32 14.97 56.70
N ALA A 357 16.37 15.73 56.15
CA ALA A 357 16.64 16.92 55.35
C ALA A 357 17.33 18.05 56.14
N LYS A 358 16.99 18.22 57.43
CA LYS A 358 17.66 19.22 58.31
C LYS A 358 19.05 18.76 58.76
N LEU A 359 19.28 17.45 58.85
CA LEU A 359 20.59 16.86 59.15
C LEU A 359 21.55 16.96 57.94
N SER A 360 21.04 16.65 56.75
CA SER A 360 21.77 16.76 55.48
C SER A 360 20.77 17.03 54.35
N PRO A 361 20.84 18.20 53.70
CA PRO A 361 19.97 18.53 52.57
C PRO A 361 20.05 17.49 51.45
N ASP A 362 21.26 16.99 51.14
CA ASP A 362 21.48 15.98 50.11
C ASP A 362 20.76 14.66 50.40
N LEU A 363 20.76 14.20 51.66
CA LEU A 363 20.01 13.00 52.06
C LEU A 363 18.49 13.24 51.96
N GLY A 364 18.03 14.45 52.28
CA GLY A 364 16.64 14.85 52.12
C GLY A 364 16.18 14.80 50.66
N ASP A 365 16.98 15.33 49.74
CA ASP A 365 16.70 15.34 48.30
C ASP A 365 16.70 13.93 47.71
N VAL A 366 17.68 13.10 48.09
CA VAL A 366 17.73 11.69 47.69
C VAL A 366 16.50 10.96 48.20
N TRP A 367 16.16 11.09 49.48
CA TRP A 367 14.98 10.42 50.05
C TRP A 367 13.68 10.87 49.38
N LEU A 368 13.51 12.18 49.14
CA LEU A 368 12.33 12.74 48.49
C LEU A 368 12.15 12.23 47.05
N ALA A 369 13.25 12.12 46.31
CA ALA A 369 13.21 11.66 44.93
C ALA A 369 13.06 10.13 44.83
N THR A 370 13.78 9.39 45.67
CA THR A 370 13.79 7.92 45.64
C THR A 370 12.60 7.28 46.35
N GLN A 371 12.02 7.94 47.35
CA GLN A 371 10.91 7.43 48.16
C GLN A 371 11.13 5.96 48.56
N PRO A 372 12.20 5.67 49.32
CA PRO A 372 12.60 4.30 49.58
C PRO A 372 11.55 3.56 50.43
N GLY A 373 11.22 2.33 50.02
CA GLY A 373 10.33 1.42 50.73
C GLY A 373 10.95 0.04 50.89
N GLY A 374 10.34 -0.81 51.70
CA GLY A 374 10.85 -2.15 52.03
C GLY A 374 11.40 -2.24 53.45
N GLU A 375 11.95 -3.40 53.79
CA GLU A 375 12.41 -3.73 55.15
C GLU A 375 13.92 -3.97 55.19
N ILE A 376 14.60 -3.32 56.13
CA ILE A 376 15.99 -3.65 56.48
C ILE A 376 15.97 -4.58 57.69
N ASP A 377 16.23 -5.87 57.46
CA ASP A 377 16.26 -6.91 58.49
C ASP A 377 17.34 -6.64 59.54
N THR A 378 18.53 -6.23 59.10
CA THR A 378 19.67 -5.93 59.98
C THR A 378 20.44 -4.75 59.42
N LEU A 379 20.73 -3.77 60.27
CA LEU A 379 21.58 -2.62 59.99
C LEU A 379 22.64 -2.51 61.08
N ALA A 380 23.91 -2.48 60.68
CA ALA A 380 25.02 -2.16 61.55
C ALA A 380 25.91 -1.13 60.86
N LEU A 381 26.05 0.05 61.49
CA LEU A 381 26.91 1.13 61.02
C LEU A 381 27.90 1.48 62.13
N ASP A 382 29.17 1.57 61.77
CA ASP A 382 30.24 2.10 62.61
C ASP A 382 30.82 3.32 61.91
N ILE A 383 30.55 4.52 62.45
CA ILE A 383 30.85 5.81 61.82
C ILE A 383 31.89 6.54 62.67
N PRO A 384 33.15 6.61 62.20
CA PRO A 384 34.15 7.51 62.78
C PRO A 384 33.83 8.96 62.43
N LEU A 385 33.50 9.79 63.43
CA LEU A 385 33.00 11.16 63.20
C LEU A 385 34.02 12.10 62.52
N GLN A 386 35.32 11.88 62.74
CA GLN A 386 36.41 12.66 62.12
C GLN A 386 37.01 11.99 60.87
N ALA A 387 36.55 10.77 60.54
CA ALA A 387 37.01 9.99 59.39
C ALA A 387 35.85 9.19 58.79
N THR A 388 34.80 9.91 58.35
CA THR A 388 33.55 9.29 57.86
C THR A 388 33.79 8.44 56.60
N GLU A 389 34.87 8.69 55.86
CA GLU A 389 35.36 7.86 54.76
C GLU A 389 35.78 6.44 55.19
N LYS A 390 35.98 6.20 56.49
CA LYS A 390 36.29 4.88 57.08
C LYS A 390 35.07 4.17 57.62
N THR A 391 33.85 4.66 57.35
CA THR A 391 32.60 4.07 57.84
C THR A 391 32.51 2.60 57.41
N ARG A 392 32.17 1.74 58.37
CA ARG A 392 31.92 0.31 58.15
C ARG A 392 30.43 0.05 58.24
N PHE A 393 29.93 -0.80 57.35
CA PHE A 393 28.52 -1.12 57.28
C PHE A 393 28.32 -2.63 57.08
N LEU A 394 27.23 -3.12 57.65
CA LEU A 394 26.62 -4.41 57.35
C LEU A 394 25.11 -4.19 57.33
N ALA A 395 24.50 -4.45 56.18
CA ALA A 395 23.05 -4.35 56.02
C ALA A 395 22.50 -5.55 55.23
N THR A 396 21.36 -6.06 55.67
CA THR A 396 20.54 -7.03 54.93
C THR A 396 19.14 -6.49 54.82
N TRP A 397 18.55 -6.59 53.63
CA TRP A 397 17.20 -6.06 53.38
C TRP A 397 16.41 -7.00 52.48
N LYS A 398 15.11 -6.82 52.54
CA LYS A 398 14.12 -7.55 51.78
C LYS A 398 13.16 -6.61 51.10
N ASP A 399 12.86 -6.91 49.84
CA ASP A 399 11.87 -6.22 49.01
C ASP A 399 12.03 -4.69 49.01
N LEU A 400 13.28 -4.23 48.93
CA LEU A 400 13.59 -2.81 48.83
C LEU A 400 13.05 -2.27 47.50
N ALA A 401 12.45 -1.09 47.54
CA ALA A 401 11.94 -0.40 46.38
C ALA A 401 12.32 1.08 46.40
N TRP A 402 12.63 1.65 45.24
CA TRP A 402 12.88 3.07 45.07
C TRP A 402 12.53 3.54 43.66
N LYS A 403 12.15 4.82 43.55
CA LYS A 403 11.92 5.52 42.29
C LYS A 403 13.24 5.98 41.66
N GLN A 404 13.23 6.14 40.34
CA GLN A 404 14.40 6.60 39.60
C GLN A 404 14.91 7.94 40.15
N TRP A 405 16.23 8.02 40.35
CA TRP A 405 16.90 9.25 40.73
C TRP A 405 18.08 9.53 39.82
N LYS A 406 17.99 10.59 39.01
CA LYS A 406 18.98 10.93 37.97
C LYS A 406 19.21 9.71 37.05
N LEU A 407 20.45 9.19 37.02
CA LEU A 407 20.83 8.01 36.24
C LEU A 407 20.74 6.70 37.03
N LEU A 408 20.34 6.72 38.31
CA LEU A 408 20.07 5.50 39.07
C LEU A 408 18.65 5.02 38.69
N PRO A 409 18.50 3.85 38.04
CA PRO A 409 17.18 3.32 37.67
C PRO A 409 16.36 3.09 38.94
N GLY A 410 15.04 3.21 38.84
CA GLY A 410 14.17 2.73 39.90
C GLY A 410 14.26 1.20 40.00
N ALA A 411 13.91 0.66 41.15
CA ALA A 411 13.81 -0.78 41.33
C ALA A 411 12.70 -1.13 42.32
N GLU A 412 12.16 -2.32 42.17
CA GLU A 412 11.18 -2.94 43.06
C GLU A 412 11.65 -4.37 43.39
N ASN A 413 11.19 -4.93 44.51
CA ASN A 413 11.50 -6.30 44.92
C ASN A 413 13.01 -6.61 44.98
N PHE A 414 13.80 -5.62 45.39
CA PHE A 414 15.24 -5.72 45.44
C PHE A 414 15.68 -6.23 46.81
N SER A 415 16.17 -7.47 46.89
CA SER A 415 16.64 -8.06 48.14
C SER A 415 18.16 -8.26 48.10
N GLY A 416 18.82 -8.23 49.24
CA GLY A 416 20.27 -8.37 49.23
C GLY A 416 20.99 -8.10 50.53
N LYS A 417 22.32 -8.05 50.39
CA LYS A 417 23.26 -7.82 51.48
C LYS A 417 24.36 -6.87 51.04
N LEU A 418 24.66 -5.92 51.92
CA LEU A 418 25.74 -4.94 51.79
C LEU A 418 26.70 -5.13 52.96
N GLU A 419 27.98 -5.38 52.69
CA GLU A 419 28.98 -5.55 53.73
C GLU A 419 30.33 -4.94 53.35
N GLY A 420 31.04 -4.37 54.32
CA GLY A 420 32.38 -3.82 54.15
C GLY A 420 32.52 -2.41 54.71
N SER A 421 33.25 -1.56 54.00
CA SER A 421 33.46 -0.15 54.31
C SER A 421 33.29 0.74 53.08
N VAL A 422 33.26 2.06 53.30
CA VAL A 422 33.21 3.04 52.19
C VAL A 422 34.40 2.85 51.22
N GLU A 423 35.55 2.37 51.70
CA GLU A 423 36.74 2.08 50.89
C GLU A 423 36.70 0.74 50.17
N ASN A 424 36.12 -0.30 50.78
CA ASN A 424 36.03 -1.62 50.16
C ASN A 424 34.75 -2.32 50.62
N GLY A 425 33.83 -2.54 49.68
CA GLY A 425 32.55 -3.14 49.98
C GLY A 425 32.09 -4.13 48.94
N ARG A 426 31.18 -5.00 49.38
CA ARG A 426 30.51 -6.01 48.57
C ARG A 426 29.00 -5.85 48.71
N LEU A 427 28.34 -5.74 47.58
CA LEU A 427 26.89 -5.70 47.42
C LEU A 427 26.45 -6.96 46.66
N THR A 428 25.64 -7.80 47.31
CA THR A 428 25.00 -8.96 46.68
C THR A 428 23.52 -8.67 46.55
N VAL A 429 23.01 -8.85 45.33
CA VAL A 429 21.66 -8.47 44.94
C VAL A 429 20.94 -9.67 44.35
N GLU A 430 19.71 -9.85 44.78
CA GLU A 430 18.76 -10.80 44.22
C GLU A 430 17.43 -10.09 43.93
N MET A 431 16.88 -10.34 42.75
CA MET A 431 15.61 -9.77 42.27
C MET A 431 14.73 -10.89 41.76
N HIS A 432 13.45 -10.86 42.13
CA HIS A 432 12.41 -11.77 41.64
C HIS A 432 11.18 -10.95 41.27
N ASP A 433 10.67 -11.13 40.05
CA ASP A 433 9.51 -10.39 39.53
C ASP A 433 9.62 -8.87 39.77
N ALA A 434 10.78 -8.30 39.44
CA ALA A 434 11.13 -6.92 39.69
C ALA A 434 10.85 -6.04 38.45
N LYS A 435 10.39 -4.82 38.70
CA LYS A 435 10.31 -3.77 37.67
C LYS A 435 11.37 -2.73 37.93
N MET A 436 12.15 -2.42 36.90
CA MET A 436 13.18 -1.38 36.97
C MET A 436 12.89 -0.27 35.95
N PRO A 437 12.12 0.78 36.32
CA PRO A 437 11.89 1.91 35.45
C PRO A 437 13.17 2.72 35.24
N TYR A 438 13.47 3.02 33.98
CA TYR A 438 14.58 3.89 33.57
C TYR A 438 14.15 4.81 32.42
N GLU A 439 13.19 5.68 32.72
CA GLU A 439 12.37 6.45 31.75
C GLU A 439 13.18 7.33 30.79
N THR A 440 14.38 7.76 31.20
CA THR A 440 15.26 8.59 30.38
C THR A 440 16.11 7.80 29.39
N VAL A 441 16.14 6.46 29.50
CA VAL A 441 17.00 5.58 28.70
C VAL A 441 16.15 4.61 27.89
N PHE A 442 15.18 3.93 28.50
CA PHE A 442 14.34 2.92 27.85
C PHE A 442 12.87 3.37 27.78
N ARG A 443 12.18 2.99 26.70
CA ARG A 443 10.75 3.28 26.47
C ARG A 443 9.81 2.56 27.43
N ALA A 444 10.27 1.46 28.02
CA ALA A 444 9.51 0.64 28.95
C ALA A 444 10.38 0.29 30.15
N PRO A 445 9.77 0.07 31.33
CA PRO A 445 10.50 -0.47 32.47
C PRO A 445 11.07 -1.85 32.14
N LEU A 446 12.27 -2.13 32.66
CA LEU A 446 12.87 -3.46 32.53
C LEU A 446 12.09 -4.41 33.45
N GLU A 447 11.39 -5.36 32.85
CA GLU A 447 10.62 -6.40 33.53
C GLU A 447 11.55 -7.60 33.80
N ILE A 448 12.11 -7.68 35.00
CA ILE A 448 13.06 -8.71 35.43
C ILE A 448 12.31 -9.86 36.10
N GLU A 449 12.31 -11.05 35.49
CA GLU A 449 11.76 -12.26 36.11
C GLU A 449 12.67 -12.74 37.24
N LYS A 450 13.98 -12.78 36.98
CA LYS A 450 15.00 -13.19 37.96
C LYS A 450 16.32 -12.49 37.67
N GLY A 451 16.97 -11.94 38.69
CA GLY A 451 18.27 -11.30 38.54
C GLY A 451 19.17 -11.55 39.75
N ASN A 452 20.44 -11.87 39.49
CA ASN A 452 21.47 -11.96 40.52
C ASN A 452 22.69 -11.15 40.09
N ALA A 453 23.29 -10.41 41.03
CA ALA A 453 24.51 -9.66 40.77
C ALA A 453 25.37 -9.54 42.03
N VAL A 454 26.70 -9.60 41.86
CA VAL A 454 27.66 -9.28 42.92
C VAL A 454 28.50 -8.10 42.47
N LEU A 455 28.35 -6.96 43.15
CA LEU A 455 29.14 -5.76 42.93
C LEU A 455 30.20 -5.64 44.03
N ASN A 456 31.45 -5.45 43.66
CA ASN A 456 32.54 -5.16 44.59
C ASN A 456 33.16 -3.83 44.20
N TRP A 457 33.42 -2.96 45.17
CA TRP A 457 34.15 -1.72 44.90
C TRP A 457 35.37 -1.58 45.79
N LEU A 458 36.37 -0.87 45.28
CA LEU A 458 37.59 -0.49 45.98
C LEU A 458 37.89 0.98 45.69
N ARG A 459 38.05 1.79 46.74
CA ARG A 459 38.43 3.19 46.68
C ARG A 459 39.66 3.40 47.56
N ASN A 460 40.75 3.85 46.96
CA ASN A 460 42.00 4.17 47.63
C ASN A 460 42.74 5.29 46.88
N ASP A 461 43.98 5.58 47.29
CA ASP A 461 44.85 6.60 46.68
C ASP A 461 45.24 6.32 45.21
N LYS A 462 44.86 5.16 44.65
CA LYS A 462 45.04 4.84 43.23
C LYS A 462 43.79 5.15 42.39
N GLY A 463 42.68 5.50 43.03
CA GLY A 463 41.39 5.77 42.39
C GLY A 463 40.27 4.84 42.84
N PHE A 464 39.23 4.77 42.01
CA PHE A 464 38.02 3.98 42.25
C PHE A 464 37.91 2.83 41.25
N GLN A 465 37.61 1.63 41.75
CA GLN A 465 37.33 0.44 40.97
C GLN A 465 35.97 -0.13 41.38
N LEU A 466 35.16 -0.52 40.41
CA LEU A 466 33.88 -1.21 40.61
C LEU A 466 33.82 -2.43 39.67
N ASP A 467 33.79 -3.63 40.23
CA ASP A 467 33.61 -4.89 39.51
C ASP A 467 32.19 -5.42 39.71
N GLY A 468 31.45 -5.64 38.62
CA GLY A 468 30.26 -6.47 38.61
C GLY A 468 30.62 -7.87 38.14
N ARG A 469 30.40 -8.88 38.98
CA ARG A 469 30.70 -10.28 38.68
C ARG A 469 29.47 -11.17 38.78
N HIS A 470 29.43 -12.20 37.94
CA HIS A 470 28.35 -13.20 37.88
C HIS A 470 26.97 -12.53 37.74
N ILE A 471 26.87 -11.52 36.88
CA ILE A 471 25.58 -10.88 36.61
C ILE A 471 24.80 -11.84 35.72
N ASP A 472 23.67 -12.32 36.20
CA ASP A 472 22.74 -13.20 35.48
C ASP A 472 21.34 -12.60 35.64
N VAL A 473 20.78 -12.08 34.55
CA VAL A 473 19.51 -11.36 34.53
C VAL A 473 18.62 -11.93 33.44
N LYS A 474 17.52 -12.54 33.85
CA LYS A 474 16.43 -12.98 32.98
C LYS A 474 15.31 -11.94 33.05
N ALA A 475 15.16 -11.22 31.94
CA ALA A 475 14.10 -10.26 31.71
C ALA A 475 13.11 -10.80 30.67
N LYS A 476 12.05 -10.05 30.39
CA LYS A 476 11.05 -10.41 29.39
C LYS A 476 11.68 -10.64 28.01
N ALA A 477 11.60 -11.89 27.54
CA ALA A 477 12.17 -12.37 26.28
C ALA A 477 13.69 -12.24 26.14
N VAL A 478 14.44 -11.75 27.15
CA VAL A 478 15.89 -11.55 27.09
C VAL A 478 16.56 -12.15 28.33
N HIS A 479 17.63 -12.90 28.13
CA HIS A 479 18.48 -13.41 29.20
C HIS A 479 19.91 -12.94 28.95
N ALA A 480 20.45 -12.13 29.87
CA ALA A 480 21.81 -11.62 29.79
C ALA A 480 22.68 -12.21 30.92
N ARG A 481 23.91 -12.61 30.57
CA ARG A 481 24.95 -13.02 31.53
C ARG A 481 26.26 -12.34 31.20
N GLY A 482 26.93 -11.76 32.19
CA GLY A 482 28.21 -11.11 31.95
C GLY A 482 28.85 -10.49 33.18
N ASP A 483 29.98 -9.84 32.93
CA ASP A 483 30.75 -9.13 33.93
C ASP A 483 31.08 -7.73 33.42
N PHE A 484 31.28 -6.79 34.34
CA PHE A 484 31.83 -5.48 34.01
C PHE A 484 32.91 -5.05 35.01
N ARG A 485 33.80 -4.19 34.54
CA ARG A 485 34.77 -3.48 35.38
C ARG A 485 34.79 -2.01 34.99
N TYR A 486 34.53 -1.15 35.97
CA TYR A 486 34.73 0.28 35.87
C TYR A 486 35.95 0.69 36.68
N LEU A 487 36.86 1.45 36.07
CA LEU A 487 38.06 2.00 36.67
C LEU A 487 38.03 3.51 36.50
N LYS A 488 38.30 4.25 37.58
CA LYS A 488 38.54 5.69 37.56
C LYS A 488 39.80 5.97 38.36
N PRO A 489 40.99 5.87 37.74
CA PRO A 489 42.24 6.20 38.40
C PRO A 489 42.27 7.68 38.79
N GLU A 490 43.06 8.03 39.80
CA GLU A 490 43.17 9.42 40.24
C GLU A 490 43.96 10.25 39.20
N GLY A 491 43.34 11.29 38.64
CA GLY A 491 43.96 12.16 37.64
C GLY A 491 43.96 11.63 36.19
N GLU A 492 43.46 10.41 35.95
CA GLU A 492 43.33 9.82 34.61
C GLU A 492 41.85 9.70 34.18
N GLU A 493 41.63 9.41 32.90
CA GLU A 493 40.29 9.17 32.36
C GLU A 493 39.69 7.84 32.85
N PRO A 494 38.35 7.76 33.03
CA PRO A 494 37.71 6.52 33.42
C PRO A 494 37.69 5.50 32.27
N TRP A 495 37.69 4.22 32.62
CA TRP A 495 37.59 3.10 31.69
C TRP A 495 36.50 2.13 32.13
N LEU A 496 35.64 1.73 31.20
CA LEU A 496 34.61 0.72 31.39
C LEU A 496 34.87 -0.46 30.45
N GLY A 497 34.94 -1.66 31.01
CA GLY A 497 34.93 -2.91 30.27
C GLY A 497 33.67 -3.70 30.57
N ILE A 498 32.91 -4.11 29.56
CA ILE A 498 31.75 -5.02 29.68
C ILE A 498 31.95 -6.17 28.69
N LEU A 499 31.73 -7.39 29.16
CA LEU A 499 31.58 -8.56 28.31
C LEU A 499 30.34 -9.32 28.77
N ALA A 500 29.35 -9.43 27.89
CA ALA A 500 28.12 -10.14 28.20
C ALA A 500 27.61 -10.97 27.00
N GLY A 501 27.09 -12.16 27.30
CA GLY A 501 26.29 -12.96 26.39
C GLY A 501 24.80 -12.71 26.63
N ILE A 502 24.02 -12.57 25.57
CA ILE A 502 22.61 -12.25 25.57
C ILE A 502 21.90 -13.30 24.69
N SER A 503 20.80 -13.86 25.17
CA SER A 503 19.91 -14.68 24.35
C SER A 503 18.51 -14.10 24.37
N THR A 504 17.81 -14.11 23.24
CA THR A 504 16.41 -13.69 23.13
C THR A 504 15.55 -14.78 22.52
N SER A 505 14.42 -15.07 23.18
CA SER A 505 13.40 -15.99 22.67
C SER A 505 12.39 -15.32 21.76
N ASP A 506 12.36 -13.98 21.75
CA ASP A 506 11.42 -13.17 20.96
C ASP A 506 12.01 -11.78 20.68
N GLY A 507 12.56 -11.62 19.49
CA GLY A 507 13.11 -10.36 18.98
C GLY A 507 12.08 -9.24 18.88
N SER A 508 10.77 -9.54 18.84
CA SER A 508 9.71 -8.51 18.84
C SER A 508 9.68 -7.68 20.12
N GLN A 509 10.37 -8.13 21.19
CA GLN A 509 10.50 -7.40 22.44
C GLN A 509 11.76 -6.50 22.51
N ALA A 510 12.59 -6.47 21.46
CA ALA A 510 13.85 -5.73 21.45
C ALA A 510 13.66 -4.22 21.71
N TRP A 511 12.53 -3.64 21.28
CA TRP A 511 12.17 -2.22 21.50
C TRP A 511 12.22 -1.78 22.97
N ARG A 512 12.06 -2.72 23.92
CA ARG A 512 12.16 -2.46 25.36
C ARG A 512 13.58 -2.16 25.83
N TYR A 513 14.57 -2.62 25.08
CA TYR A 513 15.99 -2.64 25.47
C TYR A 513 16.84 -1.70 24.60
N PHE A 514 16.23 -0.90 23.72
CA PHE A 514 16.94 0.12 22.95
C PHE A 514 17.10 1.41 23.77
N PRO A 515 18.35 1.85 24.05
CA PRO A 515 18.60 3.10 24.76
C PRO A 515 18.31 4.31 23.85
N GLU A 516 17.12 4.90 23.97
CA GLU A 516 16.64 5.97 23.09
C GLU A 516 17.50 7.23 23.14
N ASN A 517 18.04 7.57 24.32
CA ASN A 517 18.93 8.71 24.50
C ASN A 517 20.29 8.56 23.77
N LEU A 518 20.69 7.32 23.44
CA LEU A 518 21.95 7.03 22.73
C LEU A 518 21.74 6.75 21.25
N MET A 519 20.64 6.07 20.90
CA MET A 519 20.34 5.66 19.51
C MET A 519 19.58 6.73 18.71
N GLY A 520 18.92 7.66 19.40
CA GLY A 520 18.03 8.65 18.77
C GLY A 520 16.64 8.09 18.48
N LYS A 521 15.63 8.96 18.52
CA LYS A 521 14.22 8.56 18.42
C LYS A 521 13.87 7.91 17.09
N ALA A 522 14.35 8.44 15.96
CA ALA A 522 14.06 7.94 14.62
C ALA A 522 14.52 6.49 14.43
N LEU A 523 15.74 6.17 14.87
CA LEU A 523 16.29 4.81 14.79
C LEU A 523 15.52 3.83 15.67
N VAL A 524 15.20 4.22 16.90
CA VAL A 524 14.43 3.36 17.80
C VAL A 524 13.03 3.13 17.25
N ASP A 525 12.36 4.15 16.72
CA ASP A 525 11.06 4.02 16.04
C ASP A 525 11.15 3.05 14.86
N TYR A 526 12.17 3.19 14.01
CA TYR A 526 12.40 2.30 12.88
C TYR A 526 12.61 0.85 13.32
N LEU A 527 13.58 0.58 14.20
CA LEU A 527 13.91 -0.79 14.62
C LEU A 527 12.77 -1.45 15.40
N SER A 528 12.00 -0.68 16.17
CA SER A 528 10.82 -1.17 16.89
C SER A 528 9.71 -1.62 15.95
N GLY A 529 9.55 -0.98 14.80
CA GLY A 529 8.60 -1.40 13.76
C GLY A 529 9.15 -2.50 12.84
N ALA A 530 10.47 -2.48 12.60
CA ALA A 530 11.13 -3.39 11.67
C ALA A 530 11.33 -4.79 12.24
N ILE A 531 11.75 -4.93 13.51
CA ILE A 531 11.97 -6.24 14.13
C ILE A 531 10.65 -6.75 14.73
N GLN A 532 9.91 -7.54 13.95
CA GLN A 532 8.59 -8.06 14.34
C GLN A 532 8.64 -9.44 14.99
N GLY A 533 9.79 -10.10 14.96
CA GLY A 533 10.01 -11.42 15.59
C GLY A 533 11.39 -11.98 15.24
N GLY A 534 11.80 -13.03 15.94
CA GLY A 534 13.07 -13.73 15.75
C GLY A 534 13.63 -14.28 17.06
N GLN A 535 14.66 -15.11 16.99
CA GLN A 535 15.33 -15.70 18.15
C GLN A 535 16.84 -15.55 17.99
N ALA A 536 17.57 -15.27 19.06
CA ALA A 536 19.02 -15.23 19.00
C ALA A 536 19.62 -15.95 20.19
N ASP A 537 20.53 -16.87 19.92
CA ASP A 537 21.36 -17.52 20.92
C ASP A 537 22.77 -16.90 20.88
N ASN A 538 23.34 -16.61 22.04
CA ASN A 538 24.73 -16.11 22.17
C ASN A 538 25.02 -14.76 21.47
N ALA A 539 24.06 -13.83 21.44
CA ALA A 539 24.38 -12.45 21.09
C ALA A 539 25.44 -11.91 22.06
N THR A 540 26.42 -11.17 21.56
CA THR A 540 27.59 -10.76 22.35
C THR A 540 27.64 -9.24 22.45
N LEU A 541 27.69 -8.72 23.68
CA LEU A 541 27.95 -7.33 24.01
C LEU A 541 29.41 -7.18 24.46
N VAL A 542 30.16 -6.35 23.75
CA VAL A 542 31.50 -5.91 24.11
C VAL A 542 31.48 -4.39 24.28
N TYR A 543 31.95 -3.91 25.42
CA TYR A 543 32.19 -2.49 25.68
C TYR A 543 33.60 -2.34 26.23
N GLY A 544 34.40 -1.42 25.70
CA GLY A 544 35.76 -1.16 26.18
C GLY A 544 36.18 0.25 25.84
N GLY A 545 36.21 1.16 26.81
CA GLY A 545 36.64 2.54 26.59
C GLY A 545 36.19 3.50 27.67
N ASN A 546 36.44 4.80 27.46
CA ASN A 546 35.94 5.87 28.33
C ASN A 546 34.45 6.15 28.05
N PRO A 547 33.53 5.96 29.01
CA PRO A 547 32.10 6.18 28.77
C PRO A 547 31.70 7.60 28.38
N HIS A 548 32.51 8.60 28.70
CA HIS A 548 32.25 9.99 28.33
C HIS A 548 32.56 10.30 26.85
N LEU A 549 33.35 9.45 26.18
CA LEU A 549 33.71 9.60 24.77
C LEU A 549 32.82 8.76 23.83
N PHE A 550 31.84 8.02 24.36
CA PHE A 550 30.91 7.26 23.54
C PHE A 550 29.93 8.21 22.81
N PRO A 551 29.68 8.03 21.50
CA PRO A 551 30.24 6.99 20.62
C PRO A 551 31.69 7.27 20.16
N TYR A 552 32.50 6.21 20.09
CA TYR A 552 33.95 6.28 19.81
C TYR A 552 34.28 6.53 18.32
N LYS A 553 34.27 7.79 17.90
CA LYS A 553 34.53 8.18 16.50
C LYS A 553 36.03 8.22 16.12
N HIS A 554 36.95 8.32 17.08
CA HIS A 554 38.40 8.40 16.83
C HIS A 554 39.18 7.21 17.42
N ASN A 555 38.53 6.03 17.52
CA ASN A 555 39.12 4.78 18.05
C ASN A 555 39.55 4.87 19.53
N GLU A 556 38.88 5.68 20.34
CA GLU A 556 39.14 5.83 21.79
C GLU A 556 38.55 4.69 22.63
N GLY A 557 37.87 3.75 21.97
CA GLY A 557 37.23 2.59 22.57
C GLY A 557 36.50 1.75 21.53
N GLN A 558 35.81 0.71 22.00
CA GLN A 558 34.99 -0.20 21.19
C GLN A 558 33.67 -0.48 21.90
N PHE A 559 32.56 -0.25 21.21
CA PHE A 559 31.25 -0.77 21.56
C PHE A 559 30.75 -1.67 20.44
N GLN A 560 30.40 -2.91 20.74
CA GLN A 560 29.87 -3.85 19.78
C GLN A 560 28.74 -4.70 20.39
N VAL A 561 27.62 -4.81 19.70
CA VAL A 561 26.57 -5.80 19.98
C VAL A 561 26.34 -6.63 18.73
N LEU A 562 26.78 -7.88 18.75
CA LEU A 562 26.58 -8.83 17.65
C LEU A 562 25.40 -9.75 17.98
N VAL A 563 24.35 -9.71 17.16
CA VAL A 563 23.10 -10.46 17.35
C VAL A 563 22.84 -11.34 16.13
N PRO A 564 23.11 -12.67 16.20
CA PRO A 564 22.69 -13.60 15.17
C PRO A 564 21.20 -13.93 15.35
N LEU A 565 20.33 -13.22 14.63
CA LEU A 565 18.88 -13.38 14.72
C LEU A 565 18.40 -14.42 13.70
N HIS A 566 17.76 -15.46 14.19
CA HIS A 566 17.22 -16.59 13.44
C HIS A 566 15.70 -16.55 13.37
N ASN A 567 15.14 -17.14 12.31
CA ASN A 567 13.68 -17.19 12.09
C ASN A 567 13.00 -15.82 12.24
N ALA A 568 13.68 -14.76 11.81
CA ALA A 568 13.22 -13.39 12.01
C ALA A 568 12.04 -13.06 11.09
N THR A 569 11.17 -12.18 11.57
CA THR A 569 10.23 -11.45 10.72
C THR A 569 10.64 -9.98 10.73
N PHE A 570 11.05 -9.47 9.57
CA PHE A 570 11.66 -8.15 9.43
C PHE A 570 10.91 -7.27 8.42
N ALA A 571 10.27 -6.21 8.90
CA ALA A 571 9.56 -5.24 8.07
C ALA A 571 10.48 -4.05 7.75
N PHE A 572 11.28 -4.17 6.69
CA PHE A 572 12.31 -3.19 6.34
C PHE A 572 11.76 -1.82 5.91
N GLN A 573 10.52 -1.74 5.41
CA GLN A 573 9.86 -0.50 4.99
C GLN A 573 8.34 -0.59 5.19
N PRO A 574 7.67 0.45 5.74
CA PRO A 574 6.22 0.48 5.86
C PRO A 574 5.50 0.34 4.51
N GLY A 575 4.41 -0.43 4.48
CA GLY A 575 3.62 -0.69 3.27
C GLY A 575 4.23 -1.70 2.31
N TRP A 576 5.40 -2.29 2.64
CA TRP A 576 5.98 -3.42 1.91
C TRP A 576 5.79 -4.72 2.70
N PRO A 577 5.72 -5.89 2.03
CA PRO A 577 5.64 -7.18 2.70
C PRO A 577 6.85 -7.42 3.62
N ALA A 578 6.60 -7.88 4.85
CA ALA A 578 7.67 -8.22 5.79
C ALA A 578 8.43 -9.48 5.32
N LEU A 579 9.75 -9.46 5.49
CA LEU A 579 10.63 -10.61 5.24
C LEU A 579 10.40 -11.64 6.33
N LYS A 580 10.06 -12.88 5.96
CA LYS A 580 9.77 -13.97 6.90
C LYS A 580 10.85 -15.03 6.84
N ASN A 581 11.04 -15.76 7.93
CA ASN A 581 12.06 -16.81 8.07
C ASN A 581 13.47 -16.30 7.69
N LEU A 582 13.78 -15.07 8.11
CA LEU A 582 15.04 -14.41 7.80
C LEU A 582 16.08 -14.78 8.85
N ASP A 583 17.21 -15.33 8.41
CA ASP A 583 18.42 -15.41 9.22
C ASP A 583 19.27 -14.16 8.93
N ILE A 584 19.48 -13.31 9.94
CA ILE A 584 20.16 -12.03 9.81
C ILE A 584 21.10 -11.79 10.98
N GLU A 585 22.34 -11.41 10.69
CA GLU A 585 23.31 -10.98 11.69
C GLU A 585 23.24 -9.47 11.82
N LEU A 586 22.85 -8.97 13.00
CA LEU A 586 22.83 -7.54 13.33
C LEU A 586 24.09 -7.22 14.15
N ASN A 587 24.94 -6.34 13.64
CA ASN A 587 26.16 -5.89 14.30
C ASN A 587 26.06 -4.39 14.57
N PHE A 588 25.68 -4.03 15.80
CA PHE A 588 25.77 -2.66 16.28
C PHE A 588 27.22 -2.39 16.66
N LEU A 589 27.88 -1.44 16.01
CA LEU A 589 29.28 -1.12 16.28
C LEU A 589 29.42 0.40 16.41
N ASN A 590 29.76 0.87 17.61
CA ASN A 590 29.77 2.29 18.00
C ASN A 590 28.43 2.99 17.65
N ASP A 591 28.44 3.94 16.71
CA ASP A 591 27.28 4.68 16.22
C ASP A 591 26.75 4.19 14.86
N GLY A 592 27.04 2.94 14.49
CA GLY A 592 26.51 2.32 13.27
C GLY A 592 25.90 0.93 13.50
N LEU A 593 25.06 0.51 12.54
CA LEU A 593 24.45 -0.81 12.50
C LEU A 593 24.75 -1.45 11.14
N TRP A 594 25.38 -2.62 11.14
CA TRP A 594 25.61 -3.43 9.95
C TRP A 594 24.79 -4.71 10.04
N MET A 595 24.14 -5.06 8.95
CA MET A 595 23.23 -6.18 8.87
C MET A 595 23.59 -7.00 7.65
N LYS A 596 23.67 -8.32 7.81
CA LYS A 596 23.94 -9.23 6.69
C LYS A 596 23.00 -10.43 6.72
N SER A 597 22.59 -10.88 5.55
CA SER A 597 21.88 -12.13 5.35
C SER A 597 22.35 -12.80 4.06
N ASP A 598 22.60 -14.10 4.10
CA ASP A 598 23.08 -14.85 2.94
C ASP A 598 22.00 -14.97 1.86
N SER A 599 20.75 -15.19 2.26
CA SER A 599 19.61 -15.29 1.37
C SER A 599 18.27 -15.01 2.06
N VAL A 600 17.34 -14.39 1.34
CA VAL A 600 15.97 -14.15 1.80
C VAL A 600 14.98 -14.33 0.65
N ALA A 601 13.82 -14.92 0.95
CA ALA A 601 12.71 -15.00 0.00
C ALA A 601 11.95 -13.66 -0.07
N LEU A 602 11.76 -13.15 -1.27
CA LEU A 602 10.96 -11.96 -1.59
C LEU A 602 9.76 -12.40 -2.44
N GLY A 603 8.75 -12.98 -1.79
CA GLY A 603 7.63 -13.61 -2.50
C GLY A 603 8.10 -14.81 -3.31
N GLY A 604 8.00 -14.74 -4.65
CA GLY A 604 8.45 -15.81 -5.56
C GLY A 604 9.87 -15.66 -6.09
N VAL A 605 10.62 -14.64 -5.68
CA VAL A 605 12.04 -14.44 -6.04
C VAL A 605 12.93 -14.53 -4.80
N THR A 606 14.24 -14.75 -5.01
CA THR A 606 15.21 -14.90 -3.91
C THR A 606 16.23 -13.76 -3.99
N ALA A 607 16.43 -13.04 -2.89
CA ALA A 607 17.56 -12.14 -2.72
C ALA A 607 18.74 -12.90 -2.07
N THR A 608 19.95 -12.57 -2.49
CA THR A 608 21.22 -13.14 -2.04
C THR A 608 22.23 -12.03 -1.84
N ASN A 609 23.28 -12.27 -1.03
CA ASN A 609 24.28 -11.26 -0.65
C ASN A 609 23.63 -9.99 -0.08
N LEU A 610 22.60 -10.14 0.76
CA LEU A 610 21.88 -9.00 1.31
C LEU A 610 22.75 -8.36 2.39
N THR A 611 23.15 -7.11 2.14
CA THR A 611 23.80 -6.27 3.14
C THR A 611 22.98 -5.02 3.36
N ALA A 612 22.71 -4.70 4.62
CA ALA A 612 22.04 -3.47 4.99
C ALA A 612 22.85 -2.76 6.08
N ASN A 613 22.94 -1.44 6.02
CA ASN A 613 23.74 -0.69 6.99
C ASN A 613 23.21 0.71 7.27
N ILE A 614 23.42 1.15 8.50
CA ILE A 614 23.22 2.52 8.98
C ILE A 614 24.61 2.96 9.45
N PRO A 615 25.43 3.61 8.60
CA PRO A 615 26.81 3.93 8.93
C PRO A 615 26.99 4.87 10.11
N ASP A 616 26.01 5.75 10.33
CA ASP A 616 26.00 6.77 11.38
C ASP A 616 24.55 7.06 11.75
N TYR A 617 24.17 6.84 13.01
CA TYR A 617 22.81 7.08 13.50
C TYR A 617 22.33 8.52 13.29
N SER A 618 23.25 9.51 13.27
CA SER A 618 22.91 10.92 13.03
C SER A 618 22.54 11.25 11.58
N LYS A 619 22.90 10.37 10.62
CA LYS A 619 22.53 10.55 9.22
C LYS A 619 21.15 10.02 8.88
N GLU A 620 20.54 9.25 9.80
CA GLU A 620 19.18 8.73 9.68
C GLU A 620 18.90 8.06 8.32
N LYS A 621 19.85 7.26 7.82
CA LYS A 621 19.74 6.57 6.53
C LYS A 621 20.08 5.09 6.63
N LEU A 622 19.20 4.27 6.08
CA LEU A 622 19.41 2.84 5.87
C LEU A 622 19.73 2.58 4.40
N LEU A 623 20.92 2.01 4.17
CA LEU A 623 21.37 1.57 2.84
C LEU A 623 21.21 0.06 2.75
N ILE A 624 20.57 -0.43 1.70
CA ILE A 624 20.38 -1.88 1.44
C ILE A 624 20.90 -2.21 0.07
N ASP A 625 21.77 -3.21 -0.03
CA ASP A 625 22.25 -3.80 -1.27
C ASP A 625 21.90 -5.28 -1.30
N ALA A 626 21.38 -5.78 -2.43
CA ALA A 626 21.05 -7.18 -2.62
C ALA A 626 21.10 -7.60 -4.09
N ASP A 627 21.51 -8.84 -4.36
CA ASP A 627 21.37 -9.46 -5.68
C ASP A 627 20.08 -10.31 -5.70
N ILE A 628 19.12 -9.96 -6.55
CA ILE A 628 17.81 -10.59 -6.70
C ILE A 628 17.82 -11.54 -7.90
N ASN A 629 17.38 -12.78 -7.70
CA ASN A 629 17.29 -13.80 -8.72
C ASN A 629 15.94 -14.53 -8.64
N GLY A 630 15.28 -14.71 -9.77
CA GLY A 630 14.06 -15.53 -9.83
C GLY A 630 13.29 -15.40 -11.14
N PRO A 631 12.16 -16.11 -11.25
CA PRO A 631 11.34 -16.07 -12.45
C PRO A 631 10.67 -14.70 -12.61
N GLY A 632 10.75 -14.11 -13.81
CA GLY A 632 10.17 -12.79 -14.13
C GLY A 632 8.67 -12.69 -13.80
N LYS A 633 7.92 -13.80 -13.94
CA LYS A 633 6.50 -13.89 -13.58
C LYS A 633 6.22 -13.64 -12.09
N ALA A 634 7.19 -13.87 -11.21
CA ALA A 634 7.05 -13.64 -9.78
C ALA A 634 7.30 -12.18 -9.37
N VAL A 635 7.85 -11.35 -10.26
CA VAL A 635 8.21 -9.95 -9.95
C VAL A 635 6.96 -9.08 -9.81
N GLY A 636 6.02 -9.17 -10.76
CA GLY A 636 4.78 -8.39 -10.77
C GLY A 636 3.94 -8.53 -9.48
N PRO A 637 3.58 -9.77 -9.07
CA PRO A 637 2.79 -10.00 -7.87
C PRO A 637 3.41 -9.45 -6.58
N TYR A 638 4.74 -9.35 -6.48
CA TYR A 638 5.39 -8.76 -5.31
C TYR A 638 5.07 -7.26 -5.19
N PHE A 639 5.01 -6.53 -6.31
CA PHE A 639 4.70 -5.10 -6.32
C PHE A 639 3.21 -4.79 -6.10
N ASP A 640 2.30 -5.76 -6.26
CA ASP A 640 0.86 -5.60 -5.98
C ASP A 640 0.56 -5.28 -4.51
N GLU A 641 1.45 -5.70 -3.61
CA GLU A 641 1.35 -5.48 -2.16
C GLU A 641 2.19 -4.27 -1.69
N THR A 642 2.70 -3.45 -2.62
CA THR A 642 3.54 -2.28 -2.32
C THR A 642 2.87 -0.96 -2.71
N PRO A 643 3.37 0.21 -2.26
CA PRO A 643 2.88 1.51 -2.72
C PRO A 643 3.01 1.74 -4.24
N LEU A 644 3.81 0.92 -4.94
CA LEU A 644 4.03 1.00 -6.40
C LEU A 644 2.95 0.28 -7.22
N LYS A 645 1.90 -0.24 -6.60
CA LYS A 645 0.80 -0.94 -7.28
C LYS A 645 0.19 -0.14 -8.42
N ALA A 646 -0.09 1.14 -8.18
CA ALA A 646 -0.77 2.02 -9.12
C ALA A 646 0.08 2.38 -10.36
N SER A 647 1.40 2.19 -10.29
CA SER A 647 2.33 2.48 -11.39
C SER A 647 2.93 1.20 -11.97
N LEU A 648 3.90 0.60 -11.28
CA LEU A 648 4.71 -0.49 -11.80
C LEU A 648 3.91 -1.80 -11.93
N ALA A 649 3.06 -2.13 -10.96
CA ALA A 649 2.29 -3.38 -11.02
C ALA A 649 1.23 -3.34 -12.13
N ALA A 650 0.49 -2.23 -12.28
CA ALA A 650 -0.45 -2.01 -13.38
C ALA A 650 0.21 -2.12 -14.77
N THR A 651 1.47 -1.69 -14.89
CA THR A 651 2.25 -1.84 -16.13
C THR A 651 2.65 -3.30 -16.37
N LEU A 652 3.12 -4.01 -15.34
CA LEU A 652 3.47 -5.43 -15.40
C LEU A 652 2.26 -6.36 -15.62
N GLU A 653 1.03 -5.91 -15.33
CA GLU A 653 -0.20 -6.63 -15.74
C GLU A 653 -0.39 -6.66 -17.27
N GLN A 654 0.02 -5.58 -17.96
CA GLN A 654 -0.09 -5.45 -19.43
C GLN A 654 1.15 -6.02 -20.15
N LEU A 655 2.31 -5.97 -19.50
CA LEU A 655 3.61 -6.38 -19.98
C LEU A 655 4.14 -7.55 -19.14
N GLN A 656 3.80 -8.77 -19.54
CA GLN A 656 4.11 -9.97 -18.76
C GLN A 656 5.47 -10.53 -19.16
N LEU A 657 6.46 -10.34 -18.29
CA LEU A 657 7.82 -10.85 -18.45
C LEU A 657 7.92 -12.30 -17.94
N ASP A 658 8.56 -13.16 -18.72
CA ASP A 658 8.80 -14.57 -18.40
C ASP A 658 10.27 -14.94 -18.65
N GLY A 659 10.73 -16.02 -18.02
CA GLY A 659 12.14 -16.41 -17.93
C GLY A 659 12.83 -15.86 -16.67
N ASP A 660 14.04 -16.35 -16.38
CA ASP A 660 14.80 -15.93 -15.20
C ASP A 660 15.29 -14.49 -15.35
N VAL A 661 15.22 -13.73 -14.25
CA VAL A 661 15.66 -12.35 -14.17
C VAL A 661 16.69 -12.23 -13.04
N ASN A 662 17.81 -11.59 -13.35
CA ASN A 662 18.85 -11.25 -12.37
C ASN A 662 18.89 -9.74 -12.23
N ALA A 663 18.79 -9.23 -11.01
CA ALA A 663 18.86 -7.81 -10.73
C ALA A 663 19.77 -7.51 -9.54
N ARG A 664 20.44 -6.36 -9.55
CA ARG A 664 21.08 -5.81 -8.36
C ARG A 664 20.23 -4.65 -7.86
N LEU A 665 19.83 -4.70 -6.59
CA LEU A 665 19.02 -3.68 -5.93
C LEU A 665 19.88 -2.90 -4.94
N HIS A 666 19.75 -1.58 -4.97
CA HIS A 666 20.26 -0.64 -3.99
C HIS A 666 19.10 0.23 -3.48
N LEU A 667 18.85 0.24 -2.17
CA LEU A 667 17.85 1.09 -1.53
C LEU A 667 18.55 2.12 -0.64
N ASP A 668 18.17 3.39 -0.77
CA ASP A 668 18.47 4.47 0.19
C ASP A 668 17.15 4.83 0.87
N ILE A 669 17.00 4.44 2.14
CA ILE A 669 15.81 4.65 2.96
C ILE A 669 16.13 5.69 4.04
N PRO A 670 15.63 6.93 3.90
CA PRO A 670 15.65 7.91 4.99
C PRO A 670 14.75 7.46 6.16
N LEU A 671 15.24 7.57 7.39
CA LEU A 671 14.52 7.20 8.62
C LEU A 671 13.67 8.36 9.17
N ASP A 672 13.80 9.56 8.60
CA ASP A 672 13.04 10.78 8.92
C ASP A 672 11.66 10.84 8.24
N GLY A 673 11.36 9.87 7.38
CA GLY A 673 10.10 9.77 6.63
C GLY A 673 10.14 10.37 5.22
N GLU A 674 11.30 10.82 4.73
CA GLU A 674 11.47 11.17 3.31
C GLU A 674 11.31 9.95 2.38
N MET A 675 11.08 10.20 1.08
CA MET A 675 10.84 9.12 0.12
C MET A 675 12.07 8.23 -0.10
N THR A 676 11.87 6.92 0.03
CA THR A 676 12.84 5.89 -0.32
C THR A 676 13.26 6.01 -1.79
N THR A 677 14.56 5.94 -2.05
CA THR A 677 15.11 5.84 -3.40
C THR A 677 15.54 4.40 -3.67
N ALA A 678 14.89 3.74 -4.63
CA ALA A 678 15.25 2.41 -5.12
C ALA A 678 15.99 2.52 -6.45
N LYS A 679 17.16 1.90 -6.55
CA LYS A 679 17.95 1.85 -7.79
C LYS A 679 18.39 0.43 -8.09
N GLY A 680 18.57 0.10 -9.35
CA GLY A 680 19.10 -1.21 -9.68
C GLY A 680 19.39 -1.43 -11.15
N ASP A 681 20.14 -2.49 -11.42
CA ASP A 681 20.47 -2.97 -12.76
C ASP A 681 19.84 -4.33 -12.96
N VAL A 682 19.05 -4.49 -14.03
CA VAL A 682 18.35 -5.72 -14.39
C VAL A 682 18.96 -6.29 -15.65
N ARG A 683 19.31 -7.57 -15.63
CA ARG A 683 19.77 -8.34 -16.79
C ARG A 683 18.70 -9.31 -17.24
N LEU A 684 18.44 -9.27 -18.54
CA LEU A 684 17.56 -10.19 -19.25
C LEU A 684 18.42 -11.10 -20.12
N ASN A 685 18.17 -12.40 -20.03
CA ASN A 685 18.84 -13.40 -20.84
C ASN A 685 17.81 -14.38 -21.40
N ASN A 686 17.51 -14.25 -22.69
CA ASN A 686 16.57 -15.11 -23.41
C ASN A 686 15.16 -15.11 -22.78
N ASN A 687 14.73 -13.97 -22.25
CA ASN A 687 13.40 -13.80 -21.68
C ASN A 687 12.34 -13.71 -22.79
N SER A 688 11.08 -13.88 -22.41
CA SER A 688 9.95 -13.56 -23.29
C SER A 688 9.04 -12.54 -22.65
N LEU A 689 8.63 -11.54 -23.43
CA LEU A 689 7.73 -10.47 -23.01
C LEU A 689 6.42 -10.58 -23.78
N TYR A 690 5.33 -10.86 -23.07
CA TYR A 690 3.99 -10.88 -23.65
C TYR A 690 3.33 -9.50 -23.48
N ILE A 691 2.92 -8.90 -24.61
CA ILE A 691 2.24 -7.60 -24.68
C ILE A 691 0.75 -7.87 -24.87
N LYS A 692 0.00 -7.78 -23.77
CA LYS A 692 -1.42 -8.17 -23.73
C LYS A 692 -2.31 -7.39 -24.72
N PRO A 693 -2.19 -6.05 -24.87
CA PRO A 693 -3.03 -5.31 -25.83
C PRO A 693 -2.81 -5.69 -27.30
N LEU A 694 -1.66 -6.26 -27.64
CA LEU A 694 -1.32 -6.68 -29.00
C LEU A 694 -1.48 -8.18 -29.23
N GLU A 695 -1.83 -8.93 -28.18
CA GLU A 695 -1.81 -10.41 -28.14
C GLU A 695 -0.52 -11.00 -28.76
N SER A 696 0.63 -10.33 -28.53
CA SER A 696 1.89 -10.63 -29.19
C SER A 696 3.02 -10.84 -28.19
N THR A 697 3.97 -11.72 -28.53
CA THR A 697 5.10 -12.07 -27.68
C THR A 697 6.41 -11.69 -28.35
N LEU A 698 7.25 -10.92 -27.65
CA LEU A 698 8.66 -10.79 -27.98
C LEU A 698 9.42 -11.96 -27.36
N LYS A 699 10.17 -12.69 -28.17
CA LYS A 699 10.95 -13.85 -27.76
C LYS A 699 12.44 -13.53 -27.77
N ASN A 700 13.22 -14.28 -27.01
CA ASN A 700 14.69 -14.15 -26.95
C ASN A 700 15.13 -12.72 -26.57
N LEU A 701 14.39 -12.07 -25.67
CA LEU A 701 14.72 -10.74 -25.18
C LEU A 701 15.96 -10.82 -24.29
N SER A 702 17.04 -10.19 -24.75
CA SER A 702 18.35 -10.19 -24.08
C SER A 702 18.96 -8.80 -24.05
N GLY A 703 19.54 -8.43 -22.91
CA GLY A 703 20.23 -7.16 -22.68
C GLY A 703 20.10 -6.71 -21.23
N GLN A 704 20.35 -5.43 -20.95
CA GLN A 704 20.26 -4.89 -19.59
C GLN A 704 19.57 -3.53 -19.55
N PHE A 705 18.94 -3.22 -18.42
CA PHE A 705 18.36 -1.91 -18.14
C PHE A 705 18.57 -1.55 -16.68
N SER A 706 18.67 -0.27 -16.38
CA SER A 706 18.72 0.23 -15.01
C SER A 706 17.43 0.97 -14.65
N PHE A 707 17.16 1.08 -13.36
CA PHE A 707 16.05 1.86 -12.84
C PHE A 707 16.47 2.73 -11.67
N VAL A 708 15.79 3.87 -11.53
CA VAL A 708 15.80 4.74 -10.35
C VAL A 708 14.33 5.10 -10.07
N ASN A 709 13.77 4.52 -9.01
CA ASN A 709 12.34 4.55 -8.71
C ASN A 709 11.52 4.10 -9.94
N GLY A 710 10.55 4.90 -10.40
CA GLY A 710 9.79 4.61 -11.61
C GLY A 710 10.53 4.89 -12.92
N ASN A 711 11.72 5.49 -12.93
CA ASN A 711 12.44 5.83 -14.15
C ASN A 711 13.35 4.67 -14.58
N LEU A 712 13.01 3.99 -15.67
CA LEU A 712 13.78 2.91 -16.26
C LEU A 712 14.53 3.43 -17.49
N LYS A 713 15.72 2.90 -17.74
CA LYS A 713 16.50 3.18 -18.94
C LYS A 713 17.21 1.91 -19.39
N SER A 714 16.93 1.46 -20.61
CA SER A 714 17.60 0.31 -21.18
C SER A 714 18.86 0.71 -21.94
N GLU A 715 19.80 -0.23 -21.98
CA GLU A 715 20.75 -0.32 -23.10
C GLU A 715 20.05 -0.91 -24.32
N PRO A 716 20.71 -0.94 -25.50
CA PRO A 716 20.16 -1.64 -26.66
C PRO A 716 19.90 -3.12 -26.33
N LEU A 717 18.62 -3.49 -26.32
CA LEU A 717 18.14 -4.85 -26.16
C LEU A 717 17.97 -5.50 -27.54
N THR A 718 18.16 -6.82 -27.59
CA THR A 718 17.92 -7.62 -28.79
C THR A 718 16.76 -8.57 -28.52
N ALA A 719 15.87 -8.73 -29.50
CA ALA A 719 14.75 -9.67 -29.40
C ALA A 719 14.36 -10.21 -30.78
N ARG A 720 13.44 -11.18 -30.80
CA ARG A 720 12.72 -11.61 -31.99
C ARG A 720 11.24 -11.27 -31.85
N TRP A 721 10.71 -10.53 -32.82
CA TRP A 721 9.29 -10.21 -32.92
C TRP A 721 8.77 -10.62 -34.30
N PHE A 722 7.60 -11.28 -34.36
CA PHE A 722 7.10 -11.94 -35.57
C PHE A 722 8.16 -12.83 -36.27
N ASN A 723 8.93 -13.56 -35.48
CA ASN A 723 10.03 -14.42 -35.93
C ASN A 723 11.21 -13.69 -36.61
N GLN A 724 11.24 -12.36 -36.62
CA GLN A 724 12.28 -11.51 -37.19
C GLN A 724 13.09 -10.80 -36.08
N PRO A 725 14.39 -10.53 -36.27
CA PRO A 725 15.19 -9.79 -35.29
C PRO A 725 14.73 -8.33 -35.18
N VAL A 726 14.75 -7.78 -33.96
CA VAL A 726 14.49 -6.37 -33.68
C VAL A 726 15.38 -5.91 -32.53
N ASN A 727 15.96 -4.72 -32.69
CA ASN A 727 16.67 -4.02 -31.63
C ASN A 727 15.69 -3.05 -30.94
N ILE A 728 15.76 -2.98 -29.63
CA ILE A 728 14.81 -2.23 -28.81
C ILE A 728 15.61 -1.46 -27.76
N ASP A 729 15.38 -0.17 -27.65
CA ASP A 729 15.76 0.58 -26.45
C ASP A 729 14.55 1.30 -25.89
N PHE A 730 14.47 1.43 -24.57
CA PHE A 730 13.36 2.09 -23.92
C PHE A 730 13.82 2.95 -22.76
N SER A 731 13.04 3.99 -22.48
CA SER A 731 13.17 4.80 -21.29
C SER A 731 11.78 5.11 -20.73
N THR A 732 11.66 5.16 -19.42
CA THR A 732 10.44 5.59 -18.76
C THR A 732 10.70 6.80 -17.88
N THR A 733 9.69 7.64 -17.72
CA THR A 733 9.73 8.79 -16.82
C THR A 733 8.44 8.83 -16.01
N GLU A 734 8.58 8.75 -14.69
CA GLU A 734 7.49 8.91 -13.74
C GLU A 734 7.22 10.42 -13.54
N GLY A 735 6.09 10.91 -14.06
CA GLY A 735 5.65 12.30 -13.90
C GLY A 735 4.51 12.43 -12.89
N GLU A 736 4.17 13.67 -12.50
CA GLU A 736 3.07 13.93 -11.54
C GLU A 736 1.69 13.46 -12.03
N LYS A 737 1.46 13.47 -13.35
CA LYS A 737 0.13 13.20 -13.94
C LYS A 737 0.05 11.88 -14.69
N ALA A 738 1.17 11.40 -15.19
CA ALA A 738 1.24 10.20 -16.02
C ALA A 738 2.65 9.59 -15.96
N TYR A 739 2.69 8.29 -16.18
CA TYR A 739 3.90 7.53 -16.42
C TYR A 739 4.16 7.48 -17.94
N GLN A 740 5.33 7.96 -18.35
CA GLN A 740 5.69 8.07 -19.77
C GLN A 740 6.63 6.93 -20.15
N VAL A 741 6.39 6.28 -21.28
CA VAL A 741 7.27 5.23 -21.83
C VAL A 741 7.64 5.61 -23.26
N ALA A 742 8.93 5.75 -23.53
CA ALA A 742 9.45 5.94 -24.87
C ALA A 742 10.20 4.66 -25.28
N VAL A 743 9.87 4.09 -26.42
CA VAL A 743 10.52 2.90 -26.99
C VAL A 743 11.01 3.23 -28.39
N ASN A 744 12.29 3.01 -28.66
CA ASN A 744 12.83 3.03 -30.00
C ASN A 744 12.98 1.59 -30.50
N LEU A 745 12.65 1.39 -31.77
CA LEU A 745 12.70 0.11 -32.46
C LEU A 745 13.55 0.28 -33.72
N ASP A 746 14.44 -0.67 -33.97
CA ASP A 746 15.24 -0.74 -35.20
C ASP A 746 15.20 -2.17 -35.73
N GLY A 747 14.72 -2.32 -36.97
CA GLY A 747 14.50 -3.62 -37.58
C GLY A 747 14.85 -3.61 -39.07
N ASN A 748 15.36 -4.76 -39.54
CA ASN A 748 15.54 -5.03 -40.96
C ASN A 748 14.81 -6.33 -41.30
N TRP A 749 13.53 -6.21 -41.62
CA TRP A 749 12.61 -7.35 -41.73
C TRP A 749 12.45 -7.79 -43.18
N GLN A 750 12.23 -9.10 -43.38
CA GLN A 750 11.93 -9.66 -44.69
C GLN A 750 10.41 -9.91 -44.79
N PRO A 751 9.65 -9.12 -45.58
CA PRO A 751 8.20 -9.29 -45.65
C PRO A 751 7.77 -10.68 -46.13
N SER A 752 8.58 -11.32 -46.99
CA SER A 752 8.36 -12.71 -47.44
C SER A 752 8.44 -13.76 -46.33
N GLN A 753 8.90 -13.40 -45.13
CA GLN A 753 8.99 -14.28 -43.96
C GLN A 753 8.03 -13.87 -42.83
N MET A 754 7.12 -12.95 -43.08
CA MET A 754 6.09 -12.56 -42.12
C MET A 754 4.89 -13.48 -42.23
N ASP A 755 4.57 -14.19 -41.15
CA ASP A 755 3.41 -15.09 -41.07
C ASP A 755 2.06 -14.35 -41.19
N VAL A 756 2.07 -13.01 -41.15
CA VAL A 756 0.88 -12.15 -41.16
C VAL A 756 0.41 -11.78 -42.59
N LEU A 757 1.22 -12.02 -43.63
CA LEU A 757 0.84 -11.70 -45.03
C LEU A 757 0.17 -12.89 -45.73
N PRO A 758 -0.89 -12.68 -46.54
CA PRO A 758 -1.46 -13.73 -47.38
C PRO A 758 -0.40 -14.35 -48.31
N LYS A 759 -0.38 -15.69 -48.43
CA LYS A 759 0.62 -16.42 -49.25
C LYS A 759 0.85 -15.84 -50.66
N PRO A 760 -0.19 -15.45 -51.44
CA PRO A 760 0.03 -14.87 -52.77
C PRO A 760 0.76 -13.52 -52.74
N ILE A 761 0.57 -12.73 -51.67
CA ILE A 761 1.30 -11.46 -51.46
C ILE A 761 2.73 -11.77 -51.01
N GLN A 762 2.89 -12.69 -50.04
CA GLN A 762 4.18 -13.15 -49.53
C GLN A 762 5.11 -13.66 -50.64
N GLU A 763 4.59 -14.42 -51.61
CA GLU A 763 5.33 -14.92 -52.77
C GLU A 763 5.64 -13.82 -53.82
N SER A 764 4.88 -12.73 -53.83
CA SER A 764 5.02 -11.63 -54.79
C SER A 764 5.96 -10.52 -54.29
N VAL A 765 6.38 -10.55 -53.02
CA VAL A 765 7.30 -9.56 -52.43
C VAL A 765 8.61 -10.21 -52.02
N GLY A 766 9.73 -9.51 -52.21
CA GLY A 766 11.06 -10.04 -51.90
C GLY A 766 12.03 -8.94 -51.50
N GLY A 767 13.08 -9.33 -50.77
CA GLY A 767 14.08 -8.39 -50.22
C GLY A 767 13.82 -8.04 -48.76
N ALA A 768 14.54 -7.03 -48.27
CA ALA A 768 14.50 -6.61 -46.87
C ALA A 768 14.06 -5.15 -46.75
N ALA A 769 13.29 -4.85 -45.72
CA ALA A 769 12.80 -3.53 -45.38
C ALA A 769 13.44 -3.08 -44.06
N ALA A 770 14.37 -2.14 -44.15
CA ALA A 770 14.93 -1.46 -42.99
C ALA A 770 13.95 -0.37 -42.52
N TRP A 771 13.61 -0.40 -41.23
CA TRP A 771 12.69 0.54 -40.62
C TRP A 771 13.12 0.92 -39.21
N LYS A 772 12.73 2.12 -38.80
CA LYS A 772 12.88 2.64 -37.44
C LYS A 772 11.53 3.05 -36.90
N GLY A 773 11.24 2.63 -35.68
CA GLY A 773 10.01 2.97 -34.95
C GLY A 773 10.32 3.77 -33.70
N LYS A 774 9.47 4.74 -33.38
CA LYS A 774 9.43 5.40 -32.07
C LYS A 774 8.02 5.26 -31.52
N VAL A 775 7.90 4.69 -30.33
CA VAL A 775 6.63 4.50 -29.63
C VAL A 775 6.68 5.36 -28.37
N ASP A 776 5.78 6.33 -28.26
CA ASP A 776 5.58 7.13 -27.06
C ASP A 776 4.24 6.72 -26.44
N ILE A 777 4.26 6.22 -25.20
CA ILE A 777 3.08 5.78 -24.44
C ILE A 777 2.93 6.68 -23.23
N GLU A 778 1.73 7.21 -23.04
CA GLU A 778 1.34 7.95 -21.85
C GLU A 778 0.34 7.11 -21.06
N LEU A 779 0.66 6.83 -19.79
CA LEU A 779 -0.13 6.04 -18.84
C LEU A 779 -0.58 6.96 -17.70
N PRO A 780 -1.71 7.66 -17.83
CA PRO A 780 -2.23 8.52 -16.76
C PRO A 780 -2.70 7.69 -15.57
N TYR A 781 -2.42 8.12 -14.33
CA TYR A 781 -2.77 7.34 -13.12
C TYR A 781 -4.29 7.15 -12.93
N HIS A 782 -5.11 7.98 -13.57
CA HIS A 782 -6.58 8.00 -13.42
C HIS A 782 -7.34 8.04 -14.75
N ALA A 783 -6.68 7.75 -15.88
CA ALA A 783 -7.33 7.71 -17.20
C ALA A 783 -6.79 6.58 -18.08
N SER A 784 -7.40 6.36 -19.25
CA SER A 784 -6.97 5.32 -20.19
C SER A 784 -5.65 5.67 -20.87
N ALA A 785 -4.80 4.67 -21.05
CA ALA A 785 -3.53 4.80 -21.77
C ALA A 785 -3.70 5.33 -23.20
N HIS A 786 -2.77 6.18 -23.62
CA HIS A 786 -2.69 6.72 -24.98
C HIS A 786 -1.30 6.47 -25.54
N TYR A 787 -1.19 6.23 -26.85
CA TYR A 787 0.10 5.99 -27.49
C TYR A 787 0.19 6.63 -28.87
N LYS A 788 1.43 6.98 -29.24
CA LYS A 788 1.82 7.46 -30.55
C LYS A 788 2.94 6.58 -31.09
N VAL A 789 2.84 6.16 -32.34
CA VAL A 789 3.88 5.39 -33.03
C VAL A 789 4.29 6.11 -34.31
N ASP A 790 5.55 6.50 -34.40
CA ASP A 790 6.17 6.97 -35.62
C ASP A 790 7.00 5.84 -36.22
N LEU A 791 6.71 5.42 -37.46
CA LEU A 791 7.50 4.45 -38.19
C LEU A 791 8.03 5.07 -39.47
N THR A 792 9.33 4.94 -39.71
CA THR A 792 9.99 5.41 -40.94
C THR A 792 10.79 4.28 -41.55
N GLY A 793 10.77 4.14 -42.87
CA GLY A 793 11.57 3.15 -43.59
C GLY A 793 11.84 3.58 -45.02
N ASP A 794 12.86 3.02 -45.65
CA ASP A 794 13.09 3.15 -47.08
C ASP A 794 13.01 1.76 -47.73
N LEU A 795 11.94 1.53 -48.49
CA LEU A 795 11.69 0.26 -49.16
C LEU A 795 12.56 0.09 -50.43
N LYS A 796 13.70 0.77 -50.51
CA LYS A 796 14.66 0.67 -51.63
C LYS A 796 15.03 -0.78 -51.96
N ASN A 797 15.29 -1.59 -50.95
CA ASN A 797 15.73 -2.98 -51.11
C ASN A 797 14.57 -3.97 -51.25
N LEU A 798 13.32 -3.50 -51.27
CA LEU A 798 12.13 -4.31 -51.49
C LEU A 798 11.77 -4.34 -52.98
N SER A 799 11.43 -5.51 -53.50
CA SER A 799 10.79 -5.72 -54.80
C SER A 799 9.38 -6.27 -54.63
N SER A 800 8.45 -5.85 -55.48
CA SER A 800 7.06 -6.31 -55.55
C SER A 800 6.70 -6.64 -57.00
N GLN A 801 6.17 -7.84 -57.23
CA GLN A 801 5.63 -8.33 -58.50
C GLN A 801 4.09 -8.22 -58.56
N LEU A 802 3.48 -7.49 -57.62
CA LEU A 802 2.04 -7.23 -57.63
C LEU A 802 1.64 -6.36 -58.84
N PRO A 803 0.37 -6.41 -59.30
CA PRO A 803 -0.10 -5.53 -60.37
C PRO A 803 0.06 -4.05 -60.03
N ALA A 804 0.25 -3.22 -61.05
CA ALA A 804 0.29 -1.77 -60.89
C ALA A 804 -0.95 -1.23 -60.16
N PRO A 805 -0.81 -0.29 -59.21
CA PRO A 805 0.40 0.50 -58.89
C PRO A 805 1.31 -0.09 -57.80
N LEU A 806 1.13 -1.36 -57.41
CA LEU A 806 1.94 -2.00 -56.36
C LEU A 806 3.18 -2.73 -56.90
N ASP A 807 3.43 -2.69 -58.20
CA ASP A 807 4.64 -3.22 -58.81
C ASP A 807 5.84 -2.34 -58.43
N LYS A 808 6.96 -2.97 -58.08
CA LYS A 808 8.17 -2.25 -57.70
C LYS A 808 9.41 -3.08 -57.97
N GLN A 809 10.39 -2.50 -58.65
CA GLN A 809 11.71 -3.11 -58.78
C GLN A 809 12.61 -2.78 -57.57
N ALA A 810 13.49 -3.72 -57.22
CA ALA A 810 14.53 -3.47 -56.21
C ALA A 810 15.48 -2.35 -56.68
N GLY A 811 15.93 -1.50 -55.76
CA GLY A 811 16.84 -0.38 -56.01
C GLY A 811 16.17 0.99 -56.14
N GLN A 812 14.85 1.04 -56.41
CA GLN A 812 14.07 2.29 -56.41
C GLN A 812 13.69 2.69 -54.99
N ALA A 813 14.11 3.87 -54.54
CA ALA A 813 13.79 4.38 -53.21
C ALA A 813 12.29 4.65 -53.09
N LEU A 814 11.70 4.18 -52.00
CA LEU A 814 10.29 4.41 -51.66
C LEU A 814 10.23 4.67 -50.16
N PRO A 815 10.46 5.93 -49.74
CA PRO A 815 10.39 6.30 -48.34
C PRO A 815 8.95 6.11 -47.84
N VAL A 816 8.80 5.42 -46.72
CA VAL A 816 7.53 5.20 -46.06
C VAL A 816 7.57 5.87 -44.70
N LYS A 817 6.52 6.63 -44.39
CA LYS A 817 6.29 7.21 -43.08
C LYS A 817 4.90 6.82 -42.59
N LEU A 818 4.82 6.23 -41.41
CA LEU A 818 3.58 5.88 -40.73
C LEU A 818 3.52 6.63 -39.40
N ASN A 819 2.33 7.09 -39.07
CA ASN A 819 1.98 7.77 -37.84
C ASN A 819 0.74 7.10 -37.29
N VAL A 820 0.85 6.48 -36.11
CA VAL A 820 -0.26 5.87 -35.40
C VAL A 820 -0.55 6.69 -34.15
N ASP A 821 -1.82 7.01 -33.91
CA ASP A 821 -2.29 7.70 -32.73
C ASP A 821 -3.50 6.91 -32.18
N GLY A 822 -3.43 6.46 -30.92
CA GLY A 822 -4.42 5.51 -30.43
C GLY A 822 -4.46 5.32 -28.92
N ASN A 823 -5.42 4.51 -28.49
CA ASN A 823 -5.62 4.09 -27.10
C ASN A 823 -5.88 2.58 -27.06
N LEU A 824 -6.25 2.05 -25.88
CA LEU A 824 -6.50 0.61 -25.69
C LEU A 824 -7.66 0.04 -26.54
N ASN A 825 -8.52 0.87 -27.11
CA ASN A 825 -9.72 0.44 -27.85
C ASN A 825 -9.64 0.68 -29.36
N SER A 826 -8.86 1.66 -29.82
CA SER A 826 -8.73 1.99 -31.25
C SER A 826 -7.50 2.83 -31.56
N PHE A 827 -7.04 2.79 -32.80
CA PHE A 827 -6.01 3.69 -33.31
C PHE A 827 -6.32 4.19 -34.71
N GLU A 828 -5.84 5.39 -35.02
CA GLU A 828 -5.77 5.95 -36.36
C GLU A 828 -4.35 5.81 -36.89
N LEU A 829 -4.21 5.26 -38.09
CA LEU A 829 -2.96 5.08 -38.81
C LEU A 829 -3.00 5.97 -40.05
N THR A 830 -2.12 6.96 -40.08
CA THR A 830 -1.88 7.84 -41.22
C THR A 830 -0.50 7.57 -41.79
N GLY A 831 -0.30 7.77 -43.08
CA GLY A 831 1.03 7.65 -43.64
C GLY A 831 1.13 7.96 -45.12
N SER A 832 2.37 7.86 -45.60
CA SER A 832 2.71 8.06 -47.00
C SER A 832 3.73 7.03 -47.47
N ALA A 833 3.66 6.69 -48.75
CA ALA A 833 4.65 5.90 -49.46
C ALA A 833 5.11 6.68 -50.70
N GLY A 834 6.33 7.21 -50.65
CA GLY A 834 6.82 8.18 -51.62
C GLY A 834 6.11 9.53 -51.50
N GLY A 835 6.12 10.32 -52.59
CA GLY A 835 5.55 11.67 -52.61
C GLY A 835 4.08 11.76 -53.02
N THR A 836 3.49 10.68 -53.52
CA THR A 836 2.17 10.69 -54.18
C THR A 836 1.15 9.72 -53.57
N ASN A 837 1.59 8.72 -52.78
CA ASN A 837 0.67 7.78 -52.14
C ASN A 837 0.48 8.18 -50.69
N HIS A 838 -0.76 8.48 -50.31
CA HIS A 838 -1.14 8.77 -48.94
C HIS A 838 -2.30 7.88 -48.52
N PHE A 839 -2.25 7.42 -47.28
CA PHE A 839 -3.29 6.58 -46.71
C PHE A 839 -3.63 7.04 -45.29
N ASN A 840 -4.88 6.78 -44.91
CA ASN A 840 -5.43 7.06 -43.61
C ASN A 840 -6.41 5.94 -43.25
N SER A 841 -6.31 5.38 -42.06
CA SER A 841 -7.15 4.27 -41.61
C SER A 841 -7.43 4.35 -40.12
N ARG A 842 -8.60 3.87 -39.71
CA ARG A 842 -8.98 3.70 -38.31
C ARG A 842 -9.24 2.24 -38.03
N TRP A 843 -8.62 1.74 -36.97
CA TRP A 843 -8.68 0.35 -36.52
C TRP A 843 -9.23 0.28 -35.11
N LEU A 844 -10.05 -0.75 -34.84
CA LEU A 844 -10.61 -1.05 -33.53
C LEU A 844 -9.91 -2.30 -32.96
N LEU A 845 -9.48 -2.20 -31.70
CA LEU A 845 -8.78 -3.23 -30.94
C LEU A 845 -9.80 -4.08 -30.17
N ASN A 846 -10.55 -4.89 -30.93
CA ASN A 846 -11.47 -5.89 -30.37
C ASN A 846 -10.75 -7.26 -30.27
N ARG A 847 -11.47 -8.35 -29.97
CA ARG A 847 -10.97 -9.74 -30.05
C ARG A 847 -10.26 -10.09 -31.37
N LYS A 848 -10.61 -9.40 -32.45
CA LYS A 848 -9.90 -9.40 -33.72
C LYS A 848 -9.68 -7.96 -34.14
N LEU A 849 -8.50 -7.65 -34.67
CA LEU A 849 -8.18 -6.33 -35.18
C LEU A 849 -9.17 -5.96 -36.29
N THR A 850 -10.00 -4.94 -36.10
CA THR A 850 -11.07 -4.60 -37.04
C THR A 850 -10.76 -3.29 -37.75
N LEU A 851 -10.64 -3.29 -39.07
CA LEU A 851 -10.57 -2.06 -39.84
C LEU A 851 -11.97 -1.44 -39.91
N ASP A 852 -12.13 -0.24 -39.35
CA ASP A 852 -13.40 0.52 -39.37
C ASP A 852 -13.50 1.32 -40.67
N LYS A 853 -12.50 2.16 -40.91
CA LYS A 853 -12.48 3.09 -42.05
C LYS A 853 -11.10 3.12 -42.66
N ALA A 854 -10.98 3.13 -43.98
CA ALA A 854 -9.72 3.36 -44.67
C ALA A 854 -9.92 4.17 -45.94
N ILE A 855 -8.91 4.98 -46.25
CA ILE A 855 -8.77 5.63 -47.53
C ILE A 855 -7.32 5.52 -48.01
N TRP A 856 -7.15 5.16 -49.27
CA TRP A 856 -5.87 5.24 -49.97
C TRP A 856 -6.06 6.05 -51.24
N THR A 857 -5.27 7.12 -51.37
CA THR A 857 -5.29 8.00 -52.54
C THR A 857 -3.90 8.08 -53.16
N THR A 858 -3.82 7.77 -54.45
CA THR A 858 -2.64 8.02 -55.29
C THR A 858 -2.67 9.43 -55.87
N ASP A 859 -1.52 10.00 -56.19
CA ASP A 859 -1.33 11.39 -56.65
C ASP A 859 -1.81 12.48 -55.67
N SER A 860 -1.94 12.15 -54.38
CA SER A 860 -2.21 13.14 -53.32
C SER A 860 -0.91 13.74 -52.78
N ARG A 861 -0.94 15.04 -52.42
CA ARG A 861 0.16 15.71 -51.70
C ARG A 861 -0.02 15.73 -50.18
N THR A 862 -1.21 15.38 -49.70
CA THR A 862 -1.58 15.41 -48.27
C THR A 862 -2.30 14.13 -47.87
N THR A 863 -2.32 13.82 -46.58
CA THR A 863 -3.11 12.71 -46.04
C THR A 863 -4.61 12.98 -46.26
N PRO A 864 -5.34 12.08 -46.93
CA PRO A 864 -6.78 12.22 -47.12
C PRO A 864 -7.52 12.05 -45.77
N PRO A 865 -8.65 12.75 -45.55
CA PRO A 865 -9.49 12.52 -44.38
C PRO A 865 -10.13 11.13 -44.46
N LEU A 866 -10.40 10.52 -43.29
CA LEU A 866 -11.14 9.26 -43.22
C LEU A 866 -12.54 9.40 -43.85
N PRO A 867 -13.08 8.34 -44.48
CA PRO A 867 -14.45 8.33 -44.97
C PRO A 867 -15.49 8.61 -43.86
N ASP A 868 -16.60 9.25 -44.22
CA ASP A 868 -17.70 9.56 -43.28
C ASP A 868 -18.38 8.28 -42.74
N HIS A 869 -18.41 7.21 -43.54
CA HIS A 869 -19.03 5.93 -43.21
C HIS A 869 -17.99 4.81 -43.11
N GLN A 870 -18.34 3.73 -42.40
CA GLN A 870 -17.52 2.51 -42.31
C GLN A 870 -17.29 1.94 -43.72
N GLY A 871 -16.03 1.69 -44.07
CA GLY A 871 -15.69 1.28 -45.44
C GLY A 871 -14.26 1.57 -45.85
N VAL A 872 -13.87 1.01 -46.98
CA VAL A 872 -12.58 1.26 -47.63
C VAL A 872 -12.80 2.06 -48.91
N GLU A 873 -12.17 3.22 -49.03
CA GLU A 873 -12.15 4.04 -50.25
C GLU A 873 -10.76 3.96 -50.91
N LEU A 874 -10.72 3.49 -52.15
CA LEU A 874 -9.51 3.33 -52.96
C LEU A 874 -9.58 4.27 -54.16
N ASN A 875 -8.85 5.38 -54.08
CA ASN A 875 -8.67 6.34 -55.18
C ASN A 875 -7.35 5.99 -55.89
N LEU A 876 -7.47 5.12 -56.89
CA LEU A 876 -6.36 4.45 -57.55
C LEU A 876 -6.04 5.08 -58.92
N PRO A 877 -4.80 4.91 -59.43
CA PRO A 877 -4.42 5.37 -60.77
C PRO A 877 -5.07 4.42 -61.82
N PRO A 878 -4.79 4.58 -63.13
CA PRO A 878 -5.28 3.64 -64.13
C PRO A 878 -4.94 2.18 -63.79
N LEU A 879 -5.92 1.28 -63.88
CA LEU A 879 -5.81 -0.13 -63.48
C LEU A 879 -5.97 -1.08 -64.67
N ASP A 880 -5.22 -2.18 -64.63
CA ASP A 880 -5.44 -3.36 -65.47
C ASP A 880 -6.29 -4.37 -64.69
N GLY A 881 -7.59 -4.38 -64.96
CA GLY A 881 -8.55 -5.23 -64.27
C GLY A 881 -8.31 -6.73 -64.48
N ALA A 882 -7.65 -7.14 -65.57
CA ALA A 882 -7.34 -8.55 -65.81
C ALA A 882 -6.26 -9.05 -64.84
N GLN A 883 -5.22 -8.26 -64.60
CA GLN A 883 -4.15 -8.59 -63.66
C GLN A 883 -4.66 -8.62 -62.21
N TRP A 884 -5.49 -7.64 -61.83
CA TRP A 884 -6.12 -7.60 -60.51
C TRP A 884 -7.10 -8.77 -60.30
N LEU A 885 -7.93 -9.10 -61.29
CA LEU A 885 -8.83 -10.26 -61.22
C LEU A 885 -8.06 -11.58 -61.09
N ALA A 886 -6.97 -11.74 -61.84
CA ALA A 886 -6.11 -12.92 -61.75
C ALA A 886 -5.45 -13.07 -60.36
N LEU A 887 -5.12 -11.96 -59.71
CA LEU A 887 -4.64 -11.97 -58.32
C LEU A 887 -5.76 -12.41 -57.36
N PHE A 888 -6.96 -11.83 -57.45
CA PHE A 888 -8.08 -12.20 -56.56
C PHE A 888 -8.52 -13.66 -56.71
N GLN A 889 -8.48 -14.22 -57.93
CA GLN A 889 -8.77 -15.63 -58.19
C GLN A 889 -7.78 -16.59 -57.53
N LYS A 890 -6.56 -16.14 -57.17
CA LYS A 890 -5.56 -16.93 -56.41
C LYS A 890 -5.82 -16.97 -54.89
N GLY A 891 -6.95 -16.43 -54.42
CA GLY A 891 -7.39 -16.60 -53.04
C GLY A 891 -6.87 -15.55 -52.04
N VAL A 892 -6.55 -14.33 -52.48
CA VAL A 892 -6.04 -13.23 -51.62
C VAL A 892 -7.00 -12.85 -50.47
N GLY A 893 -8.27 -13.28 -50.51
CA GLY A 893 -9.25 -13.02 -49.44
C GLY A 893 -9.57 -14.18 -48.48
N GLN A 894 -9.08 -15.42 -48.71
CA GLN A 894 -9.58 -16.59 -47.96
C GLN A 894 -8.93 -16.82 -46.59
N ASN A 895 -7.73 -16.27 -46.33
CA ASN A 895 -6.98 -16.48 -45.08
C ASN A 895 -6.87 -15.24 -44.20
N VAL A 896 -7.50 -14.13 -44.59
CA VAL A 896 -7.37 -12.84 -43.89
C VAL A 896 -8.28 -12.78 -42.64
N ASP A 897 -9.38 -13.53 -42.64
CA ASP A 897 -10.42 -13.52 -41.60
C ASP A 897 -9.97 -14.09 -40.24
N GLU A 898 -8.83 -14.77 -40.16
CA GLU A 898 -8.33 -15.31 -38.89
C GLU A 898 -7.73 -14.23 -37.98
N ALA A 899 -7.01 -13.25 -38.55
CA ALA A 899 -6.26 -12.23 -37.80
C ALA A 899 -6.93 -10.85 -37.76
N ALA A 900 -7.66 -10.44 -38.81
CA ALA A 900 -8.27 -9.13 -38.90
C ALA A 900 -9.63 -9.15 -39.62
N GLN A 901 -10.54 -8.25 -39.22
CA GLN A 901 -11.85 -8.04 -39.84
C GLN A 901 -11.80 -6.79 -40.72
N PHE A 902 -12.23 -6.90 -41.98
CA PHE A 902 -12.25 -5.78 -42.94
C PHE A 902 -13.69 -5.30 -43.21
N PRO A 903 -13.90 -4.00 -43.52
CA PRO A 903 -15.21 -3.50 -43.91
C PRO A 903 -15.71 -4.20 -45.17
N GLN A 904 -16.99 -4.54 -45.18
CA GLN A 904 -17.65 -5.12 -46.35
C GLN A 904 -17.98 -4.07 -47.42
N THR A 905 -17.99 -2.78 -47.04
CA THR A 905 -18.19 -1.66 -47.98
C THR A 905 -16.86 -1.25 -48.60
N VAL A 906 -16.75 -1.36 -49.92
CA VAL A 906 -15.54 -1.00 -50.68
C VAL A 906 -15.94 -0.08 -51.83
N THR A 907 -15.32 1.10 -51.88
CA THR A 907 -15.44 2.05 -52.99
C THR A 907 -14.12 2.11 -53.73
N VAL A 908 -14.12 1.78 -55.02
CA VAL A 908 -12.96 1.90 -55.91
C VAL A 908 -13.24 2.97 -56.95
N ARG A 909 -12.38 3.98 -57.01
CA ARG A 909 -12.42 5.03 -58.03
C ARG A 909 -11.12 5.00 -58.81
N THR A 910 -11.23 4.94 -60.13
CA THR A 910 -10.08 4.99 -61.04
C THR A 910 -10.42 5.79 -62.29
N PRO A 911 -9.50 6.62 -62.82
CA PRO A 911 -9.72 7.33 -64.07
C PRO A 911 -9.89 6.39 -65.26
N SER A 912 -9.33 5.17 -65.22
CA SER A 912 -9.43 4.20 -66.30
C SER A 912 -9.21 2.76 -65.79
N LEU A 913 -10.15 1.86 -66.05
CA LEU A 913 -10.01 0.42 -65.81
C LEU A 913 -10.05 -0.33 -67.14
N THR A 914 -9.02 -1.13 -67.44
CA THR A 914 -9.05 -2.03 -68.61
C THR A 914 -9.60 -3.39 -68.17
N LEU A 915 -10.79 -3.79 -68.64
CA LEU A 915 -11.42 -5.07 -68.27
C LEU A 915 -12.38 -5.54 -69.37
N GLY A 916 -12.39 -6.83 -69.69
CA GLY A 916 -13.33 -7.42 -70.65
C GLY A 916 -13.10 -6.99 -72.10
N GLY A 917 -11.85 -6.69 -72.48
CA GLY A 917 -11.49 -6.21 -73.82
C GLY A 917 -11.83 -4.73 -74.09
N GLN A 918 -12.26 -4.00 -73.06
CA GLN A 918 -12.64 -2.59 -73.14
C GLN A 918 -11.95 -1.77 -72.04
N GLN A 919 -11.76 -0.48 -72.32
CA GLN A 919 -11.37 0.51 -71.33
C GLN A 919 -12.62 1.23 -70.78
N TRP A 920 -12.80 1.16 -69.46
CA TRP A 920 -13.88 1.81 -68.71
C TRP A 920 -13.35 3.11 -68.10
N ASN A 921 -13.88 4.26 -68.53
CA ASN A 921 -13.34 5.56 -68.18
C ASN A 921 -14.13 6.21 -67.03
N ASN A 922 -13.40 6.88 -66.13
CA ASN A 922 -13.94 7.52 -64.91
C ASN A 922 -14.84 6.58 -64.10
N LEU A 923 -14.32 5.39 -63.82
CA LEU A 923 -15.09 4.32 -63.22
C LEU A 923 -15.08 4.44 -61.69
N SER A 924 -16.28 4.48 -61.11
CA SER A 924 -16.53 4.33 -59.68
C SER A 924 -17.31 3.04 -59.46
N ILE A 925 -16.73 2.12 -58.69
CA ILE A 925 -17.36 0.87 -58.27
C ILE A 925 -17.60 0.94 -56.77
N VAL A 926 -18.85 0.81 -56.34
CA VAL A 926 -19.21 0.76 -54.92
C VAL A 926 -19.81 -0.60 -54.63
N SER A 927 -19.13 -1.39 -53.81
CA SER A 927 -19.65 -2.65 -53.25
C SER A 927 -20.10 -2.40 -51.81
N GLN A 928 -21.31 -2.79 -51.47
CA GLN A 928 -21.84 -2.68 -50.10
C GLN A 928 -22.65 -3.93 -49.72
N PRO A 929 -22.55 -4.40 -48.47
CA PRO A 929 -23.41 -5.47 -48.00
C PRO A 929 -24.85 -4.98 -47.85
N THR A 930 -25.79 -5.91 -47.93
CA THR A 930 -27.22 -5.70 -47.67
C THR A 930 -27.71 -6.81 -46.76
N ALA A 931 -28.92 -6.70 -46.20
CA ALA A 931 -29.43 -7.70 -45.26
C ALA A 931 -29.48 -9.15 -45.80
N ASN A 932 -29.57 -9.33 -47.13
CA ASN A 932 -29.70 -10.64 -47.80
C ASN A 932 -28.75 -10.79 -49.01
N GLY A 933 -27.52 -10.27 -48.89
CA GLY A 933 -26.47 -10.41 -49.90
C GLY A 933 -25.67 -9.13 -50.09
N SER A 934 -25.22 -8.82 -51.31
CA SER A 934 -24.40 -7.64 -51.60
C SER A 934 -24.90 -6.87 -52.82
N LYS A 935 -24.63 -5.56 -52.85
CA LYS A 935 -25.00 -4.67 -53.93
C LYS A 935 -23.74 -4.00 -54.47
N VAL A 936 -23.52 -4.13 -55.78
CA VAL A 936 -22.42 -3.50 -56.52
C VAL A 936 -23.00 -2.48 -57.48
N GLU A 937 -22.54 -1.25 -57.39
CA GLU A 937 -22.88 -0.16 -58.29
C GLU A 937 -21.66 0.21 -59.12
N ALA A 938 -21.80 0.24 -60.43
CA ALA A 938 -20.75 0.65 -61.36
C ALA A 938 -21.23 1.87 -62.15
N GLN A 939 -20.52 2.98 -62.01
CA GLN A 939 -20.79 4.23 -62.71
C GLN A 939 -19.52 4.69 -63.42
N GLY A 940 -19.61 4.85 -64.74
CA GLY A 940 -18.54 5.37 -65.59
C GLY A 940 -19.12 5.94 -66.87
N ARG A 941 -18.24 6.32 -67.82
CA ARG A 941 -18.69 6.85 -69.12
C ARG A 941 -19.41 5.80 -69.96
N GLU A 942 -19.00 4.54 -69.86
CA GLU A 942 -19.52 3.43 -70.67
C GLU A 942 -20.52 2.54 -69.92
N ILE A 943 -20.74 2.74 -68.62
CA ILE A 943 -21.65 1.92 -67.81
C ILE A 943 -22.34 2.72 -66.71
N ASN A 944 -23.63 2.48 -66.54
CA ASN A 944 -24.39 2.87 -65.36
C ASN A 944 -25.28 1.69 -64.96
N ALA A 945 -24.82 0.91 -63.99
CA ALA A 945 -25.44 -0.35 -63.62
C ALA A 945 -25.40 -0.62 -62.11
N THR A 946 -26.39 -1.38 -61.67
CA THR A 946 -26.47 -1.92 -60.31
C THR A 946 -26.65 -3.43 -60.40
N LEU A 947 -25.77 -4.18 -59.74
CA LEU A 947 -25.87 -5.62 -59.55
C LEU A 947 -26.22 -5.90 -58.08
N THR A 948 -27.41 -6.44 -57.83
CA THR A 948 -27.82 -6.91 -56.49
C THR A 948 -27.67 -8.42 -56.43
N MET A 949 -26.63 -8.90 -55.75
CA MET A 949 -26.35 -10.31 -55.52
C MET A 949 -27.11 -10.74 -54.26
N ARG A 950 -28.16 -11.55 -54.42
CA ARG A 950 -28.96 -12.05 -53.30
C ARG A 950 -28.51 -13.46 -52.94
N ASP A 951 -28.40 -13.77 -51.64
CA ASP A 951 -27.82 -15.05 -51.19
C ASP A 951 -28.70 -16.25 -51.55
N ASN A 952 -30.02 -16.10 -51.45
CA ASN A 952 -31.02 -17.16 -51.69
C ASN A 952 -32.04 -16.77 -52.76
N ALA A 953 -31.68 -15.89 -53.69
CA ALA A 953 -32.55 -15.45 -54.78
C ALA A 953 -31.72 -15.06 -56.01
N PRO A 954 -32.33 -14.98 -57.20
CA PRO A 954 -31.62 -14.57 -58.41
C PRO A 954 -30.93 -13.21 -58.25
N TRP A 955 -29.71 -13.11 -58.76
CA TRP A 955 -29.00 -11.85 -58.87
C TRP A 955 -29.78 -10.92 -59.79
N GLN A 956 -29.83 -9.64 -59.46
CA GLN A 956 -30.55 -8.65 -60.26
C GLN A 956 -29.55 -7.67 -60.87
N ALA A 957 -29.35 -7.74 -62.18
CA ALA A 957 -28.57 -6.79 -62.95
C ALA A 957 -29.48 -5.73 -63.56
N ALA A 958 -29.55 -4.56 -62.93
CA ALA A 958 -30.28 -3.39 -63.41
C ALA A 958 -29.31 -2.43 -64.11
N ILE A 959 -29.29 -2.47 -65.44
CA ILE A 959 -28.40 -1.69 -66.30
C ILE A 959 -29.21 -0.54 -66.90
N ARG A 960 -28.92 0.69 -66.47
CA ARG A 960 -29.55 1.89 -67.06
C ARG A 960 -28.94 2.23 -68.41
N TYR A 961 -27.62 2.11 -68.51
CA TYR A 961 -26.86 2.37 -69.72
C TYR A 961 -25.65 1.44 -69.79
N LEU A 962 -25.44 0.82 -70.94
CA LEU A 962 -24.25 0.03 -71.24
C LEU A 962 -23.79 0.33 -72.65
N TYR A 963 -22.54 0.75 -72.79
CA TYR A 963 -21.81 0.80 -74.05
C TYR A 963 -20.68 -0.21 -74.02
N TYR A 964 -20.90 -1.36 -74.66
CA TYR A 964 -19.93 -2.41 -74.78
C TYR A 964 -19.45 -2.55 -76.22
N ASN A 965 -18.21 -2.14 -76.47
CA ASN A 965 -17.55 -2.21 -77.76
C ASN A 965 -16.09 -2.65 -77.54
N PRO A 966 -15.84 -3.96 -77.32
CA PRO A 966 -14.50 -4.45 -77.08
C PRO A 966 -13.63 -4.23 -78.32
N ALA A 967 -12.54 -3.49 -78.18
CA ALA A 967 -11.56 -3.37 -79.25
C ALA A 967 -10.75 -4.68 -79.28
N THR A 968 -10.73 -5.38 -80.41
CA THR A 968 -9.75 -6.45 -80.64
C THR A 968 -8.37 -5.81 -80.53
N ALA A 969 -7.67 -6.06 -79.42
CA ALA A 969 -6.29 -5.65 -79.25
C ALA A 969 -5.48 -6.17 -80.45
N GLY A 970 -4.93 -5.23 -81.23
CA GLY A 970 -4.48 -5.48 -82.59
C GLY A 970 -3.33 -6.48 -82.71
N GLY A 971 -3.54 -7.49 -83.55
CA GLY A 971 -2.55 -7.98 -84.51
C GLY A 971 -3.03 -7.59 -85.91
N LYS A 972 -2.13 -7.03 -86.73
CA LYS A 972 -2.43 -6.34 -88.00
C LYS A 972 -2.89 -7.22 -89.17
N ASP A 973 -3.40 -8.41 -88.94
CA ASP A 973 -3.90 -9.33 -89.96
C ASP A 973 -5.06 -10.17 -89.39
N GLN A 974 -6.30 -9.68 -89.50
CA GLN A 974 -7.51 -10.51 -89.55
C GLN A 974 -8.73 -9.64 -89.85
N SER A 975 -9.26 -9.76 -91.06
CA SER A 975 -10.43 -9.04 -91.58
C SER A 975 -11.75 -9.73 -91.24
N THR A 976 -11.89 -10.27 -90.03
CA THR A 976 -13.17 -10.79 -89.54
C THR A 976 -13.35 -10.42 -88.06
N PRO A 977 -14.45 -9.75 -87.67
CA PRO A 977 -14.75 -9.54 -86.26
C PRO A 977 -15.02 -10.90 -85.59
N ALA A 978 -14.02 -11.45 -84.92
CA ALA A 978 -14.17 -12.66 -84.13
C ALA A 978 -15.07 -12.35 -82.92
N SER A 979 -16.15 -13.10 -82.75
CA SER A 979 -17.00 -13.01 -81.56
C SER A 979 -16.17 -13.29 -80.31
N PRO A 980 -16.31 -12.53 -79.21
CA PRO A 980 -15.56 -12.77 -77.97
C PRO A 980 -15.80 -14.16 -77.35
N LEU A 981 -16.85 -14.87 -77.79
CA LEU A 981 -17.20 -16.23 -77.39
C LEU A 981 -16.67 -17.33 -78.35
N SER A 982 -15.84 -16.97 -79.35
CA SER A 982 -15.37 -17.92 -80.37
C SER A 982 -14.17 -18.76 -79.94
N ASN A 983 -13.39 -18.31 -78.95
CA ASN A 983 -12.17 -18.99 -78.47
C ASN A 983 -12.35 -19.85 -77.21
N THR A 984 -13.55 -19.91 -76.62
CA THR A 984 -13.85 -20.80 -75.49
C THR A 984 -14.51 -22.07 -76.00
N SER A 985 -13.81 -23.20 -75.89
CA SER A 985 -14.32 -24.52 -76.28
C SER A 985 -15.45 -25.02 -75.37
N ARG A 986 -15.67 -24.39 -74.20
CA ARG A 986 -16.74 -24.72 -73.26
C ARG A 986 -17.04 -23.56 -72.30
N VAL A 987 -18.32 -23.27 -72.06
CA VAL A 987 -18.78 -22.40 -70.97
C VAL A 987 -19.13 -23.27 -69.77
N ASP A 988 -18.40 -23.14 -68.68
CA ASP A 988 -18.73 -23.82 -67.42
C ASP A 988 -19.68 -22.95 -66.60
N PHE A 989 -20.84 -23.52 -66.25
CA PHE A 989 -21.84 -22.87 -65.40
C PHE A 989 -21.62 -23.13 -63.91
N SER A 990 -20.59 -23.90 -63.55
CA SER A 990 -20.25 -24.13 -62.14
C SER A 990 -20.01 -22.81 -61.42
N GLY A 991 -20.77 -22.58 -60.34
CA GLY A 991 -20.73 -21.34 -59.57
C GLY A 991 -21.47 -20.14 -60.18
N TRP A 992 -22.14 -20.28 -61.33
CA TRP A 992 -22.97 -19.21 -61.87
C TRP A 992 -24.32 -19.13 -61.11
N PRO A 993 -24.75 -17.92 -60.71
CA PRO A 993 -26.04 -17.72 -60.06
C PRO A 993 -27.17 -17.55 -61.08
N ASP A 994 -28.41 -17.77 -60.63
CA ASP A 994 -29.60 -17.31 -61.36
C ASP A 994 -29.54 -15.78 -61.53
N LEU A 995 -29.95 -15.25 -62.68
CA LEU A 995 -29.78 -13.85 -63.06
C LEU A 995 -31.04 -13.25 -63.68
N GLN A 996 -31.53 -12.15 -63.12
CA GLN A 996 -32.51 -11.26 -63.72
C GLN A 996 -31.78 -10.07 -64.36
N LEU A 997 -31.67 -10.09 -65.68
CA LEU A 997 -31.07 -9.02 -66.48
C LEU A 997 -32.15 -8.04 -66.94
N ARG A 998 -31.97 -6.75 -66.64
CA ARG A 998 -32.79 -5.67 -67.14
C ARG A 998 -31.89 -4.55 -67.66
N CYS A 999 -31.83 -4.38 -68.97
CA CYS A 999 -31.07 -3.32 -69.62
C CYS A 999 -31.98 -2.34 -70.32
N ALA A 1000 -32.01 -1.09 -69.85
CA ALA A 1000 -32.86 -0.05 -70.43
C ALA A 1000 -32.32 0.47 -71.76
N GLU A 1001 -31.00 0.68 -71.87
CA GLU A 1001 -30.33 1.08 -73.10
C GLU A 1001 -28.97 0.38 -73.22
N CYS A 1002 -28.94 -0.67 -74.04
CA CYS A 1002 -27.77 -1.49 -74.32
C CYS A 1002 -27.22 -1.23 -75.73
N TRP A 1003 -25.95 -0.86 -75.79
CA TRP A 1003 -25.15 -0.80 -77.00
C TRP A 1003 -24.13 -1.94 -76.96
N LEU A 1004 -24.22 -2.87 -77.92
CA LEU A 1004 -23.34 -4.04 -78.03
C LEU A 1004 -22.66 -4.01 -79.40
N TRP A 1005 -21.34 -4.23 -79.45
CA TRP A 1005 -20.54 -4.15 -80.67
C TRP A 1005 -20.70 -2.81 -81.44
N GLY A 1006 -20.93 -1.73 -80.70
CA GLY A 1006 -21.17 -0.40 -81.26
C GLY A 1006 -22.56 -0.18 -81.87
N GLN A 1007 -23.45 -1.17 -81.85
CA GLN A 1007 -24.84 -1.07 -82.31
C GLN A 1007 -25.81 -0.90 -81.14
N LYS A 1008 -26.85 -0.07 -81.31
CA LYS A 1008 -27.90 0.14 -80.30
C LYS A 1008 -28.95 -0.97 -80.37
N TYR A 1009 -28.89 -1.92 -79.45
CA TYR A 1009 -29.89 -2.98 -79.31
C TYR A 1009 -31.12 -2.53 -78.50
N GLY A 1010 -31.07 -1.36 -77.88
CA GLY A 1010 -32.20 -0.79 -77.14
C GLY A 1010 -32.42 -1.50 -75.81
N ARG A 1011 -33.62 -2.01 -75.57
CA ARG A 1011 -33.98 -2.68 -74.32
C ARG A 1011 -33.71 -4.17 -74.43
N ILE A 1012 -32.98 -4.73 -73.46
CA ILE A 1012 -32.71 -6.17 -73.34
C ILE A 1012 -33.10 -6.64 -71.95
N ASP A 1013 -34.07 -7.55 -71.87
CA ASP A 1013 -34.47 -8.18 -70.62
C ASP A 1013 -34.36 -9.71 -70.74
N GLY A 1014 -34.08 -10.39 -69.62
CA GLY A 1014 -34.12 -11.85 -69.54
C GLY A 1014 -33.93 -12.35 -68.12
N ASP A 1015 -34.65 -13.43 -67.77
CA ASP A 1015 -34.51 -14.14 -66.51
C ASP A 1015 -33.87 -15.50 -66.77
N PHE A 1016 -32.64 -15.65 -66.32
CA PHE A 1016 -31.79 -16.82 -66.50
C PHE A 1016 -31.77 -17.66 -65.23
N ALA A 1017 -32.06 -18.95 -65.32
CA ALA A 1017 -31.89 -19.89 -64.21
C ALA A 1017 -30.98 -21.06 -64.58
N ILE A 1018 -30.08 -21.43 -63.67
CA ILE A 1018 -28.99 -22.36 -63.90
C ILE A 1018 -29.17 -23.62 -63.06
N GLN A 1019 -29.26 -24.78 -63.71
CA GLN A 1019 -29.41 -26.08 -63.06
C GLN A 1019 -28.39 -27.07 -63.64
N GLY A 1020 -27.31 -27.31 -62.88
CA GLY A 1020 -26.18 -28.12 -63.34
C GLY A 1020 -25.54 -27.53 -64.59
N ASN A 1021 -25.63 -28.23 -65.72
CA ASN A 1021 -25.13 -27.76 -67.02
C ASN A 1021 -26.23 -27.14 -67.90
N THR A 1022 -27.40 -26.83 -67.35
CA THR A 1022 -28.55 -26.29 -68.10
C THR A 1022 -28.80 -24.84 -67.74
N LEU A 1023 -28.84 -23.97 -68.75
CA LEU A 1023 -29.25 -22.56 -68.65
C LEU A 1023 -30.65 -22.41 -69.23
N SER A 1024 -31.62 -22.03 -68.42
CA SER A 1024 -32.98 -21.70 -68.88
C SER A 1024 -33.16 -20.19 -69.00
N LEU A 1025 -33.86 -19.74 -70.04
CA LEU A 1025 -34.23 -18.35 -70.28
C LEU A 1025 -35.77 -18.23 -70.22
N THR A 1026 -36.25 -17.30 -69.40
CA THR A 1026 -37.65 -16.88 -69.36
C THR A 1026 -37.74 -15.36 -69.49
N GLY A 1027 -38.86 -14.86 -70.04
CA GLY A 1027 -39.08 -13.41 -70.19
C GLY A 1027 -38.05 -12.70 -71.07
N GLY A 1028 -37.37 -13.42 -71.97
CA GLY A 1028 -36.40 -12.83 -72.90
C GLY A 1028 -37.06 -11.81 -73.81
N LEU A 1029 -36.49 -10.62 -73.89
CA LEU A 1029 -36.96 -9.52 -74.72
C LEU A 1029 -35.76 -8.79 -75.31
N VAL A 1030 -35.75 -8.60 -76.62
CA VAL A 1030 -34.86 -7.65 -77.31
C VAL A 1030 -35.73 -6.69 -78.12
N ASP A 1031 -35.67 -5.40 -77.77
CA ASP A 1031 -36.41 -4.35 -78.45
C ASP A 1031 -35.43 -3.30 -79.01
N THR A 1032 -35.14 -3.43 -80.30
CA THR A 1032 -34.20 -2.57 -81.02
C THR A 1032 -34.84 -1.28 -81.53
N GLY A 1033 -36.16 -1.13 -81.38
CA GLY A 1033 -36.97 -0.09 -82.03
C GLY A 1033 -37.33 -0.40 -83.50
N PHE A 1034 -36.58 -1.28 -84.18
CA PHE A 1034 -36.91 -1.77 -85.53
C PHE A 1034 -37.70 -3.08 -85.49
N GLY A 1035 -37.42 -3.93 -84.49
CA GLY A 1035 -38.09 -5.18 -84.24
C GLY A 1035 -38.07 -5.54 -82.75
N ARG A 1036 -39.11 -6.22 -82.32
CA ARG A 1036 -39.30 -6.74 -80.98
C ARG A 1036 -39.27 -8.26 -81.02
N LEU A 1037 -38.25 -8.84 -80.40
CA LEU A 1037 -38.04 -10.28 -80.26
C LEU A 1037 -38.38 -10.70 -78.84
N THR A 1038 -39.26 -11.69 -78.68
CA THR A 1038 -39.42 -12.41 -77.42
C THR A 1038 -38.71 -13.76 -77.52
N ALA A 1039 -38.15 -14.26 -76.41
CA ALA A 1039 -37.47 -15.54 -76.36
C ALA A 1039 -37.65 -16.23 -75.00
N ALA A 1040 -37.95 -17.52 -75.03
CA ALA A 1040 -37.90 -18.41 -73.88
C ALA A 1040 -37.31 -19.76 -74.33
N GLY A 1041 -36.54 -20.42 -73.48
CA GLY A 1041 -35.87 -21.65 -73.91
C GLY A 1041 -34.88 -22.21 -72.91
N GLU A 1042 -34.18 -23.25 -73.32
CA GLU A 1042 -33.11 -23.87 -72.52
C GLU A 1042 -31.89 -24.19 -73.40
N TRP A 1043 -30.72 -24.06 -72.80
CA TRP A 1043 -29.44 -24.51 -73.34
C TRP A 1043 -28.82 -25.51 -72.38
N VAL A 1044 -28.76 -26.77 -72.81
CA VAL A 1044 -28.05 -27.84 -72.09
C VAL A 1044 -26.64 -27.93 -72.66
N ASN A 1045 -25.63 -27.70 -71.82
CA ASN A 1045 -24.22 -27.69 -72.21
C ASN A 1045 -23.46 -28.94 -71.69
N ASN A 1046 -24.02 -30.12 -71.96
CA ASN A 1046 -23.38 -31.40 -71.62
C ASN A 1046 -22.39 -31.86 -72.71
N PRO A 1047 -21.22 -32.41 -72.35
CA PRO A 1047 -20.26 -32.94 -73.33
C PRO A 1047 -20.92 -34.00 -74.24
N GLY A 1048 -20.94 -33.76 -75.56
CA GLY A 1048 -21.53 -34.69 -76.55
C GLY A 1048 -23.07 -34.65 -76.67
N GLU A 1049 -23.76 -33.93 -75.78
CA GLU A 1049 -25.23 -33.80 -75.76
C GLU A 1049 -25.68 -32.33 -75.74
N GLN A 1050 -24.87 -31.44 -76.30
CA GLN A 1050 -25.19 -30.02 -76.35
C GLN A 1050 -26.48 -29.80 -77.16
N ARG A 1051 -27.45 -29.10 -76.57
CA ARG A 1051 -28.71 -28.76 -77.23
C ARG A 1051 -29.22 -27.39 -76.81
N THR A 1052 -29.76 -26.66 -77.76
CA THR A 1052 -30.48 -25.40 -77.54
C THR A 1052 -31.90 -25.57 -78.04
N SER A 1053 -32.87 -25.09 -77.25
CA SER A 1053 -34.27 -24.92 -77.65
C SER A 1053 -34.67 -23.49 -77.36
N LEU A 1054 -35.26 -22.80 -78.34
CA LEU A 1054 -35.75 -21.42 -78.23
C LEU A 1054 -37.12 -21.31 -78.89
N LYS A 1055 -38.05 -20.68 -78.20
CA LYS A 1055 -39.37 -20.33 -78.72
C LYS A 1055 -39.73 -18.88 -78.40
N GLY A 1056 -40.53 -18.27 -79.25
CA GLY A 1056 -41.00 -16.91 -79.05
C GLY A 1056 -41.64 -16.34 -80.30
N ASP A 1057 -41.75 -15.01 -80.33
CA ASP A 1057 -42.27 -14.26 -81.46
C ASP A 1057 -41.35 -13.11 -81.86
N ILE A 1058 -41.31 -12.80 -83.16
CA ILE A 1058 -40.59 -11.65 -83.71
C ILE A 1058 -41.59 -10.75 -84.41
N LYS A 1059 -41.73 -9.51 -83.94
CA LYS A 1059 -42.67 -8.53 -84.48
C LYS A 1059 -41.97 -7.25 -84.90
N GLY A 1060 -42.43 -6.64 -85.98
CA GLY A 1060 -41.95 -5.32 -86.38
C GLY A 1060 -42.76 -4.69 -87.50
N ASN A 1061 -42.56 -3.39 -87.70
CA ASN A 1061 -43.33 -2.61 -88.66
C ASN A 1061 -42.73 -2.64 -90.08
N LYS A 1062 -41.41 -2.91 -90.19
CA LYS A 1062 -40.67 -2.92 -91.47
C LYS A 1062 -39.63 -4.03 -91.46
N LEU A 1063 -39.90 -5.11 -92.18
CA LEU A 1063 -39.02 -6.29 -92.27
C LEU A 1063 -37.65 -5.93 -92.82
N ASP A 1064 -37.58 -5.05 -93.82
CA ASP A 1064 -36.33 -4.58 -94.43
C ASP A 1064 -35.46 -3.81 -93.43
N ALA A 1065 -36.04 -2.92 -92.62
CA ALA A 1065 -35.31 -2.19 -91.58
C ALA A 1065 -34.79 -3.13 -90.48
N ALA A 1066 -35.61 -4.09 -90.05
CA ALA A 1066 -35.22 -5.09 -89.05
C ALA A 1066 -34.15 -6.07 -89.58
N ALA A 1067 -34.28 -6.54 -90.82
CA ALA A 1067 -33.30 -7.43 -91.44
C ALA A 1067 -31.95 -6.72 -91.66
N ASN A 1068 -31.98 -5.46 -92.15
CA ASN A 1068 -30.78 -4.65 -92.33
C ASN A 1068 -30.04 -4.37 -91.02
N PHE A 1069 -30.76 -4.21 -89.89
CA PHE A 1069 -30.15 -4.07 -88.57
C PHE A 1069 -29.24 -5.28 -88.25
N PHE A 1070 -29.66 -6.49 -88.62
CA PHE A 1070 -28.87 -7.72 -88.46
C PHE A 1070 -27.93 -8.02 -89.64
N GLY A 1071 -27.80 -7.12 -90.62
CA GLY A 1071 -26.96 -7.31 -91.80
C GLY A 1071 -27.52 -8.31 -92.83
N ILE A 1072 -28.81 -8.66 -92.74
CA ILE A 1072 -29.50 -9.56 -93.66
C ILE A 1072 -30.24 -8.74 -94.72
N SER A 1073 -29.95 -8.97 -96.01
CA SER A 1073 -30.71 -8.40 -97.12
C SER A 1073 -31.93 -9.27 -97.43
N THR A 1074 -33.11 -8.68 -97.53
CA THR A 1074 -34.35 -9.38 -97.91
C THR A 1074 -34.96 -8.75 -99.16
N PRO A 1075 -35.54 -9.55 -100.09
CA PRO A 1075 -36.30 -9.01 -101.23
C PRO A 1075 -37.65 -8.41 -100.80
N LEU A 1076 -38.14 -8.74 -99.60
CA LEU A 1076 -39.40 -8.21 -99.05
C LEU A 1076 -39.17 -6.82 -98.43
N ARG A 1077 -39.79 -5.78 -99.00
CA ARG A 1077 -39.65 -4.38 -98.55
C ARG A 1077 -40.93 -3.84 -97.93
N GLY A 1078 -40.78 -3.02 -96.88
CA GLY A 1078 -41.87 -2.23 -96.30
C GLY A 1078 -42.95 -2.99 -95.55
N SER A 1079 -42.85 -4.33 -95.47
CA SER A 1079 -43.87 -5.19 -94.85
C SER A 1079 -43.70 -5.27 -93.33
N SER A 1080 -44.81 -5.16 -92.59
CA SER A 1080 -44.83 -5.56 -91.18
C SER A 1080 -44.70 -7.07 -91.08
N PHE A 1081 -44.09 -7.56 -90.02
CA PHE A 1081 -43.85 -8.99 -89.84
C PHE A 1081 -44.24 -9.43 -88.43
N ASP A 1082 -44.79 -10.64 -88.36
CA ASP A 1082 -45.10 -11.37 -87.16
C ASP A 1082 -44.68 -12.83 -87.39
N VAL A 1083 -43.67 -13.29 -86.65
CA VAL A 1083 -43.06 -14.60 -86.83
C VAL A 1083 -43.05 -15.33 -85.50
N ASP A 1084 -43.91 -16.33 -85.33
CA ASP A 1084 -43.82 -17.27 -84.22
C ASP A 1084 -42.79 -18.36 -84.57
N TYR A 1085 -41.90 -18.67 -83.63
CA TYR A 1085 -40.88 -19.69 -83.81
C TYR A 1085 -40.79 -20.62 -82.59
N ASP A 1086 -40.54 -21.89 -82.85
CA ASP A 1086 -40.16 -22.90 -81.86
C ASP A 1086 -39.08 -23.77 -82.51
N LEU A 1087 -37.81 -23.50 -82.17
CA LEU A 1087 -36.63 -24.02 -82.85
C LEU A 1087 -35.71 -24.72 -81.86
N HIS A 1088 -35.06 -25.81 -82.29
CA HIS A 1088 -34.05 -26.50 -81.52
C HIS A 1088 -32.91 -27.05 -82.39
N TRP A 1089 -31.67 -26.99 -81.90
CA TRP A 1089 -30.46 -27.46 -82.58
C TRP A 1089 -29.40 -27.95 -81.58
N ARG A 1090 -28.35 -28.62 -82.06
CA ARG A 1090 -27.31 -29.29 -81.25
C ARG A 1090 -26.01 -28.49 -81.10
N ASP A 1091 -26.13 -27.20 -80.80
CA ASP A 1091 -24.98 -26.32 -80.52
C ASP A 1091 -25.44 -25.14 -79.64
N ALA A 1092 -24.59 -24.13 -79.41
CA ALA A 1092 -24.83 -23.00 -78.51
C ALA A 1092 -25.89 -22.03 -79.07
N PRO A 1093 -26.56 -21.23 -78.21
CA PRO A 1093 -27.60 -20.30 -78.63
C PRO A 1093 -27.17 -19.25 -79.67
N TRP A 1094 -25.89 -18.88 -79.68
CA TRP A 1094 -25.30 -17.92 -80.62
C TRP A 1094 -24.63 -18.58 -81.84
N LYS A 1095 -24.66 -19.91 -81.93
CA LYS A 1095 -24.21 -20.70 -83.08
C LYS A 1095 -25.32 -21.68 -83.49
N PRO A 1096 -26.38 -21.20 -84.18
CA PRO A 1096 -27.37 -22.09 -84.76
C PRO A 1096 -26.69 -23.10 -85.70
N ASP A 1097 -26.80 -24.38 -85.40
CA ASP A 1097 -26.29 -25.46 -86.28
C ASP A 1097 -27.39 -25.83 -87.27
N GLU A 1098 -27.25 -25.37 -88.52
CA GLU A 1098 -28.24 -25.59 -89.58
C GLU A 1098 -28.49 -27.08 -89.82
N ALA A 1099 -27.49 -27.95 -89.66
CA ALA A 1099 -27.61 -29.38 -89.94
C ALA A 1099 -28.48 -30.13 -88.92
N SER A 1100 -28.52 -29.68 -87.67
CA SER A 1100 -29.36 -30.25 -86.61
C SER A 1100 -30.59 -29.42 -86.27
N LEU A 1101 -30.82 -28.33 -87.01
CA LEU A 1101 -31.97 -27.45 -86.82
C LEU A 1101 -33.28 -28.20 -87.08
N ASN A 1102 -34.18 -28.11 -86.11
CA ASN A 1102 -35.50 -28.72 -86.13
C ASN A 1102 -36.50 -27.75 -85.48
N GLY A 1103 -37.77 -27.78 -85.87
CA GLY A 1103 -38.77 -26.91 -85.26
C GLY A 1103 -39.92 -26.50 -86.17
N ILE A 1104 -40.65 -25.46 -85.75
CA ILE A 1104 -41.80 -24.90 -86.47
C ILE A 1104 -41.65 -23.38 -86.55
N LEU A 1105 -41.93 -22.83 -87.73
CA LEU A 1105 -42.03 -21.40 -87.99
C LEU A 1105 -43.43 -21.09 -88.51
N LYS A 1106 -44.09 -20.09 -87.93
CA LYS A 1106 -45.31 -19.49 -88.48
C LYS A 1106 -45.01 -18.05 -88.82
N THR A 1107 -45.11 -17.70 -90.09
CA THR A 1107 -44.81 -16.36 -90.56
C THR A 1107 -46.06 -15.69 -91.08
N ARG A 1108 -46.22 -14.41 -90.74
CA ARG A 1108 -47.22 -13.51 -91.30
C ARG A 1108 -46.54 -12.19 -91.65
N PHE A 1109 -46.47 -11.92 -92.95
CA PHE A 1109 -46.09 -10.61 -93.46
C PHE A 1109 -47.35 -9.82 -93.84
N GLY A 1110 -47.39 -8.54 -93.50
CA GLY A 1110 -48.45 -7.60 -93.86
C GLY A 1110 -48.26 -7.04 -95.27
N LYS A 1111 -48.88 -5.90 -95.56
CA LYS A 1111 -48.79 -5.26 -96.88
C LYS A 1111 -47.35 -4.87 -97.20
N GLY A 1112 -46.85 -5.22 -98.39
CA GLY A 1112 -45.47 -4.94 -98.81
C GLY A 1112 -45.20 -5.21 -100.29
N GLU A 1113 -43.93 -5.19 -100.65
CA GLU A 1113 -43.46 -5.44 -102.03
C GLU A 1113 -42.33 -6.47 -102.04
N ILE A 1114 -42.37 -7.42 -102.98
CA ILE A 1114 -41.24 -8.29 -103.33
C ILE A 1114 -40.45 -7.60 -104.42
N ALA A 1115 -39.31 -7.00 -104.07
CA ALA A 1115 -38.44 -6.33 -105.03
C ALA A 1115 -37.63 -7.34 -105.85
N ASP A 1116 -37.40 -7.04 -107.13
CA ASP A 1116 -36.44 -7.70 -108.01
C ASP A 1116 -36.75 -9.17 -108.36
N VAL A 1117 -38.02 -9.48 -108.69
CA VAL A 1117 -38.47 -10.77 -109.26
C VAL A 1117 -37.99 -10.95 -110.73
N SER A 1118 -37.03 -10.14 -111.17
CA SER A 1118 -36.71 -9.86 -112.58
C SER A 1118 -35.73 -10.84 -113.24
N THR A 1119 -35.13 -11.77 -112.49
CA THR A 1119 -33.96 -12.54 -112.96
C THR A 1119 -34.24 -13.90 -113.62
N GLY A 1120 -35.49 -14.19 -114.02
CA GLY A 1120 -35.84 -15.46 -114.69
C GLY A 1120 -37.00 -15.36 -115.71
N ARG A 1121 -37.10 -16.37 -116.60
CA ARG A 1121 -38.11 -16.46 -117.68
C ARG A 1121 -39.57 -16.25 -117.23
N ALA A 1122 -39.89 -16.48 -115.95
CA ALA A 1122 -41.22 -16.24 -115.38
C ALA A 1122 -41.59 -14.74 -115.29
N GLY A 1123 -40.65 -13.85 -114.90
CA GLY A 1123 -40.88 -12.39 -114.86
C GLY A 1123 -41.09 -11.80 -116.26
N GLN A 1124 -40.48 -12.40 -117.28
CA GLN A 1124 -40.69 -12.04 -118.68
C GLN A 1124 -42.08 -12.43 -119.20
N ILE A 1125 -42.68 -13.52 -118.68
CA ILE A 1125 -44.02 -13.98 -119.09
C ILE A 1125 -45.12 -13.14 -118.41
N LEU A 1126 -44.92 -12.73 -117.15
CA LEU A 1126 -45.82 -11.77 -116.49
C LEU A 1126 -45.81 -10.40 -117.18
N ARG A 1127 -44.64 -9.96 -117.71
CA ARG A 1127 -44.53 -8.78 -118.60
C ARG A 1127 -45.32 -8.91 -119.91
N LEU A 1128 -45.52 -10.13 -120.42
CA LEU A 1128 -46.21 -10.41 -121.70
C LEU A 1128 -47.75 -10.47 -121.59
N LEU A 1129 -48.30 -10.54 -120.37
CA LEU A 1129 -49.74 -10.60 -120.13
C LEU A 1129 -50.36 -9.26 -119.73
N SER A 1130 -49.56 -8.20 -119.67
CA SER A 1130 -50.02 -6.82 -119.52
C SER A 1130 -50.70 -6.33 -120.82
N PHE A 1131 -52.02 -6.15 -120.79
CA PHE A 1131 -52.81 -5.58 -121.89
C PHE A 1131 -52.35 -4.17 -122.28
N ASP A 1132 -51.69 -3.48 -121.35
CA ASP A 1132 -51.21 -2.11 -121.47
C ASP A 1132 -49.87 -2.01 -122.25
N ALA A 1133 -49.08 -3.09 -122.30
CA ALA A 1133 -47.84 -3.18 -123.07
C ALA A 1133 -48.10 -3.44 -124.58
N LEU A 1134 -49.20 -4.13 -124.92
CA LEU A 1134 -49.61 -4.37 -126.31
C LEU A 1134 -50.12 -3.09 -127.00
N LEU A 1135 -50.84 -2.22 -126.28
CA LEU A 1135 -51.37 -0.97 -126.83
C LEU A 1135 -50.27 0.10 -127.04
N ARG A 1136 -49.23 0.12 -126.20
CA ARG A 1136 -48.10 1.07 -126.28
C ARG A 1136 -47.09 0.73 -127.37
N LYS A 1137 -46.89 -0.55 -127.69
CA LYS A 1137 -46.07 -0.97 -128.85
C LYS A 1137 -46.63 -0.48 -130.19
N LEU A 1138 -47.94 -0.22 -130.28
CA LEU A 1138 -48.56 0.45 -131.43
C LEU A 1138 -48.30 1.96 -131.47
N ARG A 1139 -47.77 2.55 -130.39
CA ARG A 1139 -47.46 3.99 -130.25
C ARG A 1139 -45.97 4.32 -130.21
N PHE A 1140 -45.08 3.34 -130.42
CA PHE A 1140 -43.62 3.51 -130.46
C PHE A 1140 -42.98 4.13 -129.20
N ASP A 1141 -43.59 3.95 -128.02
CA ASP A 1141 -43.01 4.38 -126.74
C ASP A 1141 -42.36 3.18 -126.03
N PHE A 1142 -41.03 3.24 -125.86
CA PHE A 1142 -40.21 2.19 -125.24
C PHE A 1142 -39.57 2.65 -123.91
N SER A 1143 -40.13 3.67 -123.27
CA SER A 1143 -39.76 3.99 -121.89
C SER A 1143 -40.39 2.96 -120.94
N ASP A 1144 -39.54 2.09 -120.40
CA ASP A 1144 -39.91 0.93 -119.58
C ASP A 1144 -40.28 1.43 -118.16
N THR A 1145 -41.55 1.79 -117.94
CA THR A 1145 -42.07 2.23 -116.64
C THR A 1145 -43.22 1.32 -116.19
N PHE A 1146 -42.85 0.16 -115.65
CA PHE A 1146 -43.66 -0.62 -114.70
C PHE A 1146 -42.73 -1.12 -113.59
N SER A 1147 -43.19 -1.02 -112.35
CA SER A 1147 -42.47 -1.23 -111.10
C SER A 1147 -41.66 -2.52 -111.07
N GLU A 1148 -40.43 -2.43 -110.55
CA GLU A 1148 -39.45 -3.52 -110.45
C GLU A 1148 -39.83 -4.61 -109.41
N GLY A 1149 -41.05 -4.59 -108.86
CA GLY A 1149 -41.48 -5.51 -107.80
C GLY A 1149 -42.95 -5.93 -107.88
N PHE A 1150 -43.28 -6.95 -107.08
CA PHE A 1150 -44.59 -7.59 -106.97
C PHE A 1150 -45.24 -7.19 -105.63
N TYR A 1151 -46.39 -6.52 -105.67
CA TYR A 1151 -47.05 -6.01 -104.46
C TYR A 1151 -47.99 -7.06 -103.84
N TYR A 1152 -48.03 -7.14 -102.52
CA TYR A 1152 -48.89 -8.08 -101.80
C TYR A 1152 -49.51 -7.46 -100.55
N ASP A 1153 -50.69 -7.97 -100.18
CA ASP A 1153 -51.45 -7.57 -99.02
C ASP A 1153 -51.11 -8.40 -97.77
N SER A 1154 -50.83 -9.70 -97.94
CA SER A 1154 -50.23 -10.53 -96.91
C SER A 1154 -49.50 -11.77 -97.44
N ILE A 1155 -48.49 -12.24 -96.71
CA ILE A 1155 -47.89 -13.57 -96.91
C ILE A 1155 -48.09 -14.35 -95.62
N ARG A 1156 -48.58 -15.59 -95.71
CA ARG A 1156 -48.74 -16.49 -94.58
C ARG A 1156 -48.08 -17.83 -94.89
N SER A 1157 -47.35 -18.39 -93.94
CA SER A 1157 -46.70 -19.69 -94.12
C SER A 1157 -46.52 -20.40 -92.79
N THR A 1158 -46.83 -21.70 -92.76
CA THR A 1158 -46.38 -22.61 -91.72
C THR A 1158 -45.27 -23.48 -92.31
N ALA A 1159 -44.11 -23.49 -91.66
CA ALA A 1159 -42.97 -24.29 -92.08
C ALA A 1159 -42.49 -25.18 -90.93
N TRP A 1160 -42.26 -26.47 -91.21
CA TRP A 1160 -41.64 -27.41 -90.30
C TRP A 1160 -40.20 -27.66 -90.75
N ILE A 1161 -39.26 -27.58 -89.82
CA ILE A 1161 -37.85 -27.85 -90.10
C ILE A 1161 -37.51 -29.19 -89.49
N LYS A 1162 -36.89 -30.07 -90.28
CA LYS A 1162 -36.31 -31.33 -89.80
C LYS A 1162 -34.91 -31.53 -90.35
N ASP A 1163 -33.93 -31.68 -89.47
CA ASP A 1163 -32.52 -31.92 -89.81
C ASP A 1163 -32.00 -30.95 -90.90
N GLY A 1164 -32.30 -29.66 -90.72
CA GLY A 1164 -31.90 -28.59 -91.66
C GLY A 1164 -32.72 -28.51 -92.95
N VAL A 1165 -33.77 -29.32 -93.13
CA VAL A 1165 -34.69 -29.24 -94.27
C VAL A 1165 -36.01 -28.62 -93.82
N MET A 1166 -36.30 -27.42 -94.31
CA MET A 1166 -37.55 -26.70 -94.08
C MET A 1166 -38.61 -27.18 -95.09
N HIS A 1167 -39.82 -27.52 -94.64
CA HIS A 1167 -40.93 -27.97 -95.47
C HIS A 1167 -42.19 -27.15 -95.17
N THR A 1168 -42.94 -26.76 -96.19
CA THR A 1168 -44.21 -26.02 -96.07
C THR A 1168 -45.22 -26.54 -97.09
N ASP A 1169 -46.48 -26.60 -96.70
CA ASP A 1169 -47.60 -27.03 -97.56
C ASP A 1169 -48.63 -25.93 -97.81
N ASP A 1170 -48.53 -24.81 -97.09
CA ASP A 1170 -49.59 -23.81 -96.94
C ASP A 1170 -49.10 -22.37 -97.12
N THR A 1171 -47.96 -22.17 -97.80
CA THR A 1171 -47.48 -20.81 -98.05
C THR A 1171 -48.41 -20.10 -99.03
N LEU A 1172 -49.02 -19.00 -98.61
CA LEU A 1172 -49.95 -18.21 -99.42
C LEU A 1172 -49.49 -16.76 -99.48
N VAL A 1173 -49.38 -16.23 -100.70
CA VAL A 1173 -49.14 -14.82 -101.00
C VAL A 1173 -50.43 -14.27 -101.59
N ASP A 1174 -51.06 -13.37 -100.86
CA ASP A 1174 -52.23 -12.57 -101.26
C ASP A 1174 -51.71 -11.34 -102.01
N GLY A 1175 -51.62 -11.43 -103.33
CA GLY A 1175 -50.92 -10.49 -104.20
C GLY A 1175 -51.86 -9.57 -104.97
N LEU A 1176 -51.44 -8.33 -105.24
CA LEU A 1176 -52.26 -7.35 -105.99
C LEU A 1176 -52.45 -7.78 -107.46
N GLU A 1177 -51.43 -8.38 -108.07
CA GLU A 1177 -51.47 -8.85 -109.46
C GLU A 1177 -51.88 -10.33 -109.60
N ALA A 1178 -51.60 -11.15 -108.57
CA ALA A 1178 -51.91 -12.58 -108.56
C ALA A 1178 -51.84 -13.18 -107.14
N ASP A 1179 -52.68 -14.18 -106.86
CA ASP A 1179 -52.51 -15.05 -105.69
C ASP A 1179 -51.47 -16.13 -105.99
N ILE A 1180 -50.54 -16.37 -105.05
CA ILE A 1180 -49.52 -17.41 -105.18
C ILE A 1180 -49.61 -18.37 -103.99
N ALA A 1181 -49.96 -19.63 -104.25
CA ALA A 1181 -49.85 -20.71 -103.27
C ALA A 1181 -48.56 -21.52 -103.53
N MET A 1182 -47.73 -21.71 -102.52
CA MET A 1182 -46.46 -22.43 -102.61
C MET A 1182 -46.41 -23.58 -101.60
N LYS A 1183 -45.87 -24.72 -102.05
CA LYS A 1183 -45.56 -25.87 -101.20
C LYS A 1183 -44.24 -26.50 -101.63
N GLY A 1184 -43.55 -27.18 -100.74
CA GLY A 1184 -42.29 -27.86 -101.07
C GLY A 1184 -41.28 -27.77 -99.94
N SER A 1185 -40.00 -27.89 -100.27
CA SER A 1185 -38.92 -27.92 -99.28
C SER A 1185 -37.74 -27.02 -99.65
N VAL A 1186 -37.06 -26.53 -98.63
CA VAL A 1186 -35.82 -25.76 -98.70
C VAL A 1186 -34.78 -26.45 -97.83
N ASN A 1187 -33.71 -26.94 -98.44
CA ASN A 1187 -32.56 -27.48 -97.71
C ASN A 1187 -31.67 -26.32 -97.28
N LEU A 1188 -31.64 -26.00 -95.99
CA LEU A 1188 -30.89 -24.86 -95.44
C LEU A 1188 -29.38 -25.12 -95.52
N VAL A 1189 -28.95 -26.36 -95.23
CA VAL A 1189 -27.53 -26.77 -95.25
C VAL A 1189 -26.90 -26.65 -96.64
N ARG A 1190 -27.62 -27.07 -97.68
CA ARG A 1190 -27.17 -26.97 -99.08
C ARG A 1190 -27.57 -25.66 -99.75
N ARG A 1191 -28.42 -24.87 -99.09
CA ARG A 1191 -29.08 -23.68 -99.64
C ARG A 1191 -29.76 -23.98 -100.98
N GLU A 1192 -30.52 -25.06 -101.06
CA GLU A 1192 -31.25 -25.52 -102.27
C GLU A 1192 -32.78 -25.48 -102.05
N LEU A 1193 -33.49 -24.95 -103.04
CA LEU A 1193 -34.96 -24.90 -103.11
C LEU A 1193 -35.49 -26.07 -103.95
N ASP A 1194 -36.61 -26.65 -103.56
CA ASP A 1194 -37.49 -27.46 -104.42
C ASP A 1194 -38.95 -27.16 -104.03
N MET A 1195 -39.53 -26.15 -104.67
CA MET A 1195 -40.86 -25.63 -104.37
C MET A 1195 -41.77 -25.73 -105.59
N GLU A 1196 -43.04 -26.07 -105.38
CA GLU A 1196 -44.11 -25.92 -106.36
C GLU A 1196 -44.89 -24.64 -106.05
N ALA A 1197 -44.97 -23.72 -107.02
CA ALA A 1197 -45.76 -22.50 -106.93
C ALA A 1197 -46.95 -22.56 -107.89
N VAL A 1198 -48.12 -22.23 -107.38
CA VAL A 1198 -49.39 -22.20 -108.09
C VAL A 1198 -49.84 -20.74 -108.14
N VAL A 1199 -49.74 -20.14 -109.33
CA VAL A 1199 -50.05 -18.72 -109.55
C VAL A 1199 -51.44 -18.60 -110.20
N ALA A 1200 -52.32 -17.85 -109.56
CA ALA A 1200 -53.66 -17.51 -110.04
C ALA A 1200 -53.72 -15.99 -110.31
N PRO A 1201 -53.70 -15.55 -111.58
CA PRO A 1201 -53.75 -14.12 -111.92
C PRO A 1201 -55.09 -13.49 -111.50
N GLU A 1202 -55.06 -12.30 -110.90
CA GLU A 1202 -56.28 -11.51 -110.65
C GLU A 1202 -56.63 -10.70 -111.91
N ILE A 1203 -57.79 -10.97 -112.52
CA ILE A 1203 -58.28 -10.17 -113.66
C ILE A 1203 -59.26 -9.12 -113.13
N SER A 1204 -58.74 -7.96 -112.74
CA SER A 1204 -59.55 -6.79 -112.40
C SER A 1204 -60.13 -6.16 -113.68
N ALA A 1205 -61.38 -6.51 -114.03
CA ALA A 1205 -62.11 -5.93 -115.17
C ALA A 1205 -62.56 -4.46 -114.97
N SER A 1206 -62.11 -3.81 -113.89
CA SER A 1206 -62.69 -2.55 -113.39
C SER A 1206 -62.12 -1.27 -114.03
N VAL A 1207 -60.94 -1.34 -114.68
CA VAL A 1207 -60.25 -0.14 -115.18
C VAL A 1207 -60.88 0.39 -116.49
N GLY A 1208 -61.41 -0.48 -117.36
CA GLY A 1208 -61.98 -0.08 -118.66
C GLY A 1208 -63.33 0.65 -118.58
N VAL A 1209 -64.11 0.42 -117.51
CA VAL A 1209 -65.45 0.98 -117.35
C VAL A 1209 -65.40 2.47 -116.94
N ALA A 1210 -64.42 2.84 -116.10
CA ALA A 1210 -64.29 4.22 -115.61
C ALA A 1210 -63.92 5.20 -116.74
N ALA A 1211 -63.04 4.79 -117.67
CA ALA A 1211 -62.65 5.62 -118.81
C ALA A 1211 -63.81 5.87 -119.80
N ALA A 1212 -64.67 4.87 -120.02
CA ALA A 1212 -65.83 5.00 -120.91
C ALA A 1212 -66.92 5.92 -120.32
N PHE A 1213 -67.13 5.88 -119.00
CA PHE A 1213 -68.09 6.74 -118.29
C PHE A 1213 -67.72 8.23 -118.34
N VAL A 1214 -66.42 8.55 -118.30
CA VAL A 1214 -65.91 9.93 -118.33
C VAL A 1214 -66.09 10.57 -119.71
N VAL A 1215 -66.01 9.77 -120.79
CA VAL A 1215 -66.14 10.29 -122.17
C VAL A 1215 -67.61 10.36 -122.61
N ASN A 1216 -68.44 9.38 -122.25
CA ASN A 1216 -69.87 9.39 -122.56
C ASN A 1216 -70.65 8.48 -121.58
N PRO A 1217 -71.50 9.04 -120.70
CA PRO A 1217 -72.22 8.26 -119.69
C PRO A 1217 -73.09 7.13 -120.26
N ILE A 1218 -73.66 7.31 -121.47
CA ILE A 1218 -74.55 6.33 -122.10
C ILE A 1218 -73.73 5.15 -122.63
N VAL A 1219 -72.56 5.41 -123.22
CA VAL A 1219 -71.62 4.37 -123.66
C VAL A 1219 -71.02 3.65 -122.45
N GLY A 1220 -70.69 4.40 -121.39
CA GLY A 1220 -70.22 3.83 -120.12
C GLY A 1220 -71.22 2.86 -119.50
N ALA A 1221 -72.52 3.19 -119.51
CA ALA A 1221 -73.57 2.31 -119.03
C ALA A 1221 -73.73 1.03 -119.89
N ALA A 1222 -73.59 1.14 -121.22
CA ALA A 1222 -73.63 -0.01 -122.12
C ALA A 1222 -72.42 -0.94 -121.95
N VAL A 1223 -71.22 -0.37 -121.75
CA VAL A 1223 -69.98 -1.13 -121.49
C VAL A 1223 -70.00 -1.78 -120.11
N PHE A 1224 -70.58 -1.13 -119.10
CA PHE A 1224 -70.77 -1.70 -117.76
C PHE A 1224 -71.80 -2.83 -117.75
N ALA A 1225 -72.90 -2.70 -118.51
CA ALA A 1225 -73.87 -3.77 -118.68
C ALA A 1225 -73.27 -4.97 -119.43
N ALA A 1226 -72.47 -4.73 -120.47
CA ALA A 1226 -71.76 -5.77 -121.21
C ALA A 1226 -70.68 -6.48 -120.36
N SER A 1227 -69.94 -5.75 -119.52
CA SER A 1227 -68.91 -6.34 -118.64
C SER A 1227 -69.52 -7.19 -117.51
N LYS A 1228 -70.70 -6.82 -117.00
CA LYS A 1228 -71.41 -7.59 -115.96
C LYS A 1228 -72.07 -8.88 -116.50
N VAL A 1229 -72.50 -8.88 -117.77
CA VAL A 1229 -73.08 -10.07 -118.43
C VAL A 1229 -72.01 -11.07 -118.89
N LEU A 1230 -70.79 -10.60 -119.17
CA LEU A 1230 -69.66 -11.46 -119.56
C LEU A 1230 -68.85 -12.00 -118.36
N GLY A 1231 -69.07 -11.51 -117.14
CA GLY A 1231 -68.35 -11.90 -115.93
C GLY A 1231 -68.20 -13.42 -115.68
N PRO A 1232 -69.23 -14.25 -115.86
CA PRO A 1232 -69.13 -15.69 -115.57
C PRO A 1232 -68.27 -16.49 -116.57
N LEU A 1233 -68.00 -15.96 -117.77
CA LEU A 1233 -67.23 -16.65 -118.81
C LEU A 1233 -65.70 -16.56 -118.61
N TRP A 1234 -65.23 -15.65 -117.76
CA TRP A 1234 -63.81 -15.46 -117.46
C TRP A 1234 -63.30 -16.29 -116.27
N SER A 1235 -64.17 -17.08 -115.63
CA SER A 1235 -63.82 -18.03 -114.55
C SER A 1235 -63.07 -19.30 -115.03
N LYS A 1236 -62.78 -19.40 -116.34
CA LYS A 1236 -62.06 -20.52 -116.98
C LYS A 1236 -60.64 -20.14 -117.43
N VAL A 1237 -59.86 -19.50 -116.57
CA VAL A 1237 -58.46 -19.13 -116.88
C VAL A 1237 -57.47 -20.08 -116.19
N SER A 1238 -56.38 -20.39 -116.92
CA SER A 1238 -55.33 -21.34 -116.52
C SER A 1238 -54.69 -20.97 -115.19
N ILE A 1239 -54.63 -21.94 -114.28
CA ILE A 1239 -53.69 -21.91 -113.16
C ILE A 1239 -52.30 -22.23 -113.71
N LEU A 1240 -51.31 -21.41 -113.39
CA LEU A 1240 -49.92 -21.63 -113.79
C LEU A 1240 -49.18 -22.35 -112.68
N ARG A 1241 -48.66 -23.56 -112.97
CA ARG A 1241 -47.84 -24.33 -112.02
C ARG A 1241 -46.37 -24.21 -112.39
N TYR A 1242 -45.59 -23.66 -111.47
CA TYR A 1242 -44.14 -23.54 -111.56
C TYR A 1242 -43.48 -24.49 -110.57
N ARG A 1243 -42.33 -25.02 -110.94
CA ARG A 1243 -41.39 -25.67 -110.04
C ARG A 1243 -40.14 -24.81 -109.94
N ILE A 1244 -39.80 -24.44 -108.72
CA ILE A 1244 -38.71 -23.55 -108.35
C ILE A 1244 -37.64 -24.42 -107.71
N THR A 1245 -36.55 -24.67 -108.44
CA THR A 1245 -35.46 -25.56 -108.02
C THR A 1245 -34.10 -24.86 -108.06
N GLY A 1246 -33.13 -25.32 -107.25
CA GLY A 1246 -31.75 -24.83 -107.31
C GLY A 1246 -31.37 -23.89 -106.16
N PRO A 1247 -30.22 -23.18 -106.24
CA PRO A 1247 -29.70 -22.41 -105.11
C PRO A 1247 -30.65 -21.29 -104.66
N VAL A 1248 -30.77 -21.08 -103.35
CA VAL A 1248 -31.64 -20.04 -102.75
C VAL A 1248 -31.34 -18.64 -103.30
N ASP A 1249 -30.07 -18.32 -103.54
CA ASP A 1249 -29.65 -17.01 -104.06
C ASP A 1249 -29.96 -16.83 -105.57
N LYS A 1250 -30.18 -17.93 -106.30
CA LYS A 1250 -30.46 -17.95 -107.75
C LYS A 1250 -31.41 -19.10 -108.13
N PRO A 1251 -32.70 -19.02 -107.77
CA PRO A 1251 -33.66 -20.07 -108.06
C PRO A 1251 -33.90 -20.23 -109.57
N GLN A 1252 -33.98 -21.47 -110.05
CA GLN A 1252 -34.42 -21.80 -111.40
C GLN A 1252 -35.92 -22.07 -111.41
N ILE A 1253 -36.68 -21.23 -112.11
CA ILE A 1253 -38.14 -21.34 -112.19
C ILE A 1253 -38.50 -22.00 -113.52
N ASN A 1254 -39.07 -23.20 -113.45
CA ASN A 1254 -39.51 -23.98 -114.60
C ASN A 1254 -41.03 -24.15 -114.58
N GLU A 1255 -41.72 -23.81 -115.67
CA GLU A 1255 -43.16 -24.08 -115.82
C GLU A 1255 -43.37 -25.59 -116.08
N VAL A 1256 -44.21 -26.24 -115.27
CA VAL A 1256 -44.36 -27.71 -115.31
C VAL A 1256 -45.58 -28.14 -116.11
N LEU A 1257 -46.72 -27.43 -115.99
CA LEU A 1257 -47.97 -27.84 -116.63
C LEU A 1257 -49.02 -26.71 -116.66
N ARG A 1258 -49.72 -26.59 -117.80
CA ARG A 1258 -50.89 -25.73 -118.00
C ARG A 1258 -52.15 -26.61 -118.06
N GLN A 1259 -52.98 -26.59 -117.02
CA GLN A 1259 -54.23 -27.37 -116.97
C GLN A 1259 -55.42 -26.47 -116.56
N PRO A 1260 -56.60 -26.63 -117.19
CA PRO A 1260 -57.82 -25.99 -116.73
C PRO A 1260 -58.24 -26.58 -115.37
N ARG A 1261 -58.71 -25.72 -114.47
CA ARG A 1261 -59.22 -26.10 -113.13
C ARG A 1261 -60.34 -27.14 -113.31
N LYS A 1262 -60.17 -28.35 -112.75
CA LYS A 1262 -61.26 -29.32 -112.58
C LYS A 1262 -62.03 -28.97 -111.31
N ASP A 1263 -63.35 -28.94 -111.41
CA ASP A 1263 -64.23 -28.82 -110.26
C ASP A 1263 -64.03 -30.04 -109.34
N ALA A 1264 -63.69 -29.79 -108.08
CA ALA A 1264 -64.01 -30.71 -107.02
C ALA A 1264 -65.50 -30.50 -106.69
N GLN A 1265 -66.33 -31.50 -106.96
CA GLN A 1265 -67.64 -31.61 -106.34
C GLN A 1265 -67.46 -31.89 -104.84
N GLN A 1266 -68.03 -31.00 -104.03
CA GLN A 1266 -68.26 -31.06 -102.58
C GLN A 1266 -67.06 -31.04 -101.64
#